data_AF-A0A849EZ94-F1
#
_entry.id   AF-A0A849EZ94-F1
#
_cell.length_a   1.000
_cell.length_b   1.000
_cell.length_c   1.000
_cell.angle_alpha   90.00
_cell.angle_beta   90.00
_cell.angle_gamma   90.00
#
_symmetry.space_group_name_H-M   'P 1'
#
loop_
_entity.id
_entity.type
_entity.pdbx_description
1 polymer ?
#
loop_
_entity_poly.entity_id
_entity_poly.type
_entity_poly.pdbx_seq_one_letter_code
_entity_poly.pdbx_strand_id
1 'polypeptide(L)'
;MDVDDALPLDPTETADTDGDGIGDNADTDDDGDGVADVNDAFPLDPNEWIDTDGDGMGNNVDTDDDGDNLSDWDEINLYGTNPLDTDSDDDGMPDWWEVGHNLIPTENDAEDDMDGDGISNFQEYVAGTDPSPPMIQDIHPEDLTIDIPVGTIISITFTEDIDPATLTGSSFMISDGATFIEGTITVDGIDAEFVPAEALLYNTTYTATLTQDITDMAGNNLYAGMQWTFTTAANYAISGYIMNSGVGLDGATVSIGGQTIESQVSDGSGRFAFHDLEPGTYTLTPSMNGYAFTPETMDIQVTDSDISDVVFSAAVIPVVHVPSDYATIQAAVDAAAEGGTIIVDDGVYTENVSIAKSITIESQNGYQTTAVVAANAGRHVFTINAPNVTIQGFDISGAHNYYRAAIYFGAGSDNGKALDNRCGYSDIYRNYIGIYVFDSNNMDIANNICNYWGPYGIYIDQSNGSRFSDNIIEDHGMEGIYLRDGISCTISGNAITRCRRGIEVFGAENCTIADNSTSANTQDGIHTINCGIGISISGNTSDSNAEVGIFVESSSHAVVMDNSANWNDLSGIVIYSSSSSNVSRNTVTWNDDYGIYINHSDNCTVSDNSTVRNSSGIQLNYADNNTILLNECANNDWCGIQIYQSTGNLLKENVAQTSPYATKGNAIMYSGGSGNIAFLNSFAGSIYGAAPVYSDNNAVNSWVSPIVITYIYNGMTFTGFIGNYYSNHGLADGDGDGIADTNVDLPGTEPDGAYPMVAPLDNYHLQ
;
A
#
# COMPACT_ATOMS: atom_id res chain seq x y z
N MET A 1 3.69 -55.38 42.41
CA MET A 1 2.28 -55.60 42.81
C MET A 1 1.66 -56.33 41.65
N ASP A 2 0.83 -57.30 41.98
CA ASP A 2 0.22 -58.34 41.16
C ASP A 2 -1.17 -57.86 40.69
N VAL A 3 -1.22 -56.65 40.08
CA VAL A 3 -2.50 -55.98 39.77
C VAL A 3 -2.63 -55.52 38.32
N ASP A 4 -1.56 -55.60 37.52
CA ASP A 4 -1.55 -55.22 36.10
C ASP A 4 -1.03 -56.38 35.20
N ASP A 5 -0.93 -57.59 35.73
CA ASP A 5 -0.54 -58.80 34.98
C ASP A 5 -1.82 -59.57 34.65
N ALA A 6 -2.12 -59.76 33.36
CA ALA A 6 -3.31 -60.45 32.90
C ALA A 6 -3.27 -61.96 33.25
N LEU A 7 -2.07 -62.54 33.33
CA LEU A 7 -1.86 -63.97 33.59
C LEU A 7 -0.86 -64.19 34.74
N PRO A 8 -1.19 -63.77 35.97
CA PRO A 8 -0.24 -63.70 37.10
C PRO A 8 0.24 -65.06 37.65
N LEU A 9 -0.23 -66.17 37.06
CA LEU A 9 0.18 -67.54 37.37
C LEU A 9 1.10 -68.16 36.32
N ASP A 10 1.27 -67.53 35.15
CA ASP A 10 2.24 -67.93 34.13
C ASP A 10 3.32 -66.85 33.93
N PRO A 11 4.54 -67.06 34.43
CA PRO A 11 5.61 -66.06 34.34
C PRO A 11 6.17 -65.86 32.91
N THR A 12 5.64 -66.56 31.90
CA THR A 12 6.03 -66.41 30.49
C THR A 12 5.04 -65.62 29.64
N GLU A 13 3.91 -65.22 30.20
CA GLU A 13 2.86 -64.46 29.52
C GLU A 13 2.55 -63.19 30.31
N THR A 14 2.34 -62.08 29.63
CA THR A 14 2.11 -60.77 30.27
C THR A 14 0.95 -59.98 29.66
N ALA A 15 0.48 -60.39 28.48
CA ALA A 15 -0.66 -59.81 27.75
C ALA A 15 -1.60 -60.95 27.31
N ASP A 16 -2.87 -60.61 27.21
CA ASP A 16 -4.04 -61.44 26.86
C ASP A 16 -5.00 -60.43 26.21
N THR A 17 -4.77 -60.16 24.93
CA THR A 17 -5.30 -58.98 24.22
C THR A 17 -6.82 -59.09 24.00
N ASP A 18 -7.36 -60.28 23.74
CA ASP A 18 -8.79 -60.54 23.61
C ASP A 18 -9.50 -60.93 24.94
N GLY A 19 -8.73 -61.31 25.96
CA GLY A 19 -9.22 -61.64 27.29
C GLY A 19 -9.87 -63.01 27.41
N ASP A 20 -9.60 -63.95 26.51
CA ASP A 20 -10.14 -65.31 26.53
C ASP A 20 -9.46 -66.21 27.58
N GLY A 21 -8.30 -65.78 28.09
CA GLY A 21 -7.50 -66.44 29.10
C GLY A 21 -6.33 -67.27 28.57
N ILE A 22 -6.01 -67.18 27.28
CA ILE A 22 -4.77 -67.63 26.64
C ILE A 22 -3.90 -66.38 26.40
N GLY A 23 -2.61 -66.39 26.79
CA GLY A 23 -1.77 -65.23 26.54
C GLY A 23 -1.29 -65.14 25.10
N ASP A 24 -1.06 -63.94 24.59
CA ASP A 24 -0.68 -63.62 23.19
C ASP A 24 0.51 -64.46 22.64
N ASN A 25 1.44 -64.91 23.49
CA ASN A 25 2.55 -65.76 23.02
C ASN A 25 2.13 -67.20 22.65
N ALA A 26 0.96 -67.63 23.12
CA ALA A 26 0.40 -68.96 22.95
C ALA A 26 -0.93 -68.97 22.20
N ASP A 27 -1.59 -67.82 22.10
CA ASP A 27 -2.70 -67.62 21.19
C ASP A 27 -2.21 -67.57 19.73
N THR A 28 -3.13 -67.73 18.80
CA THR A 28 -2.87 -67.71 17.36
C THR A 28 -3.77 -66.70 16.64
N ASP A 29 -4.49 -65.90 17.41
CA ASP A 29 -5.53 -64.93 17.08
C ASP A 29 -5.62 -63.97 18.29
N ASP A 30 -4.55 -63.20 18.51
CA ASP A 30 -4.28 -62.52 19.79
C ASP A 30 -5.37 -61.50 20.19
N ASP A 31 -6.09 -60.93 19.22
CA ASP A 31 -7.20 -59.99 19.45
C ASP A 31 -8.62 -60.56 19.26
N GLY A 32 -8.71 -61.82 18.82
CA GLY A 32 -9.94 -62.60 18.76
C GLY A 32 -10.94 -62.15 17.70
N ASP A 33 -10.49 -61.47 16.63
CA ASP A 33 -11.35 -61.03 15.53
C ASP A 33 -11.72 -62.16 14.53
N GLY A 34 -10.98 -63.28 14.60
CA GLY A 34 -11.16 -64.47 13.78
C GLY A 34 -10.18 -64.61 12.62
N VAL A 35 -9.20 -63.71 12.47
CA VAL A 35 -8.07 -63.78 11.54
C VAL A 35 -6.82 -64.16 12.32
N ALA A 36 -6.21 -65.29 11.97
CA ALA A 36 -5.01 -65.74 12.69
C ALA A 36 -3.82 -64.80 12.44
N ASP A 37 -3.03 -64.47 13.48
CA ASP A 37 -1.92 -63.49 13.46
C ASP A 37 -0.98 -63.61 12.25
N VAL A 38 -0.79 -64.83 11.75
CA VAL A 38 0.07 -65.11 10.59
C VAL A 38 -0.46 -64.58 9.26
N ASN A 39 -1.74 -64.26 9.18
CA ASN A 39 -2.42 -63.65 8.04
C ASN A 39 -3.07 -62.31 8.41
N ASP A 40 -2.75 -61.80 9.60
CA ASP A 40 -3.27 -60.54 10.11
C ASP A 40 -2.15 -59.48 10.04
N ALA A 41 -2.44 -58.36 9.37
CA ALA A 41 -1.51 -57.23 9.31
C ALA A 41 -1.40 -56.49 10.65
N PHE A 42 -2.45 -56.56 11.48
CA PHE A 42 -2.57 -55.95 12.81
C PHE A 42 -3.02 -56.95 13.88
N PRO A 43 -2.19 -57.95 14.26
CA PRO A 43 -2.59 -59.04 15.15
C PRO A 43 -3.09 -58.66 16.56
N LEU A 44 -3.08 -57.38 16.93
CA LEU A 44 -3.49 -56.90 18.25
C LEU A 44 -4.63 -55.87 18.17
N ASP A 45 -5.17 -55.58 16.98
CA ASP A 45 -6.31 -54.68 16.78
C ASP A 45 -7.48 -55.44 16.13
N PRO A 46 -8.52 -55.79 16.89
CA PRO A 46 -9.59 -56.65 16.40
C PRO A 46 -10.54 -55.97 15.39
N ASN A 47 -10.18 -54.77 14.94
CA ASN A 47 -10.91 -54.04 13.90
C ASN A 47 -10.10 -53.91 12.61
N GLU A 48 -8.88 -54.44 12.52
CA GLU A 48 -8.01 -54.29 11.34
C GLU A 48 -7.29 -55.59 11.04
N TRP A 49 -7.37 -56.10 9.80
CA TRP A 49 -6.75 -57.38 9.43
C TRP A 49 -6.07 -57.37 8.04
N ILE A 50 -6.35 -56.35 7.21
CA ILE A 50 -5.76 -56.14 5.88
C ILE A 50 -5.13 -54.76 5.84
N ASP A 51 -3.96 -54.68 5.20
CA ASP A 51 -3.20 -53.48 4.86
C ASP A 51 -2.86 -53.64 3.36
N THR A 52 -3.65 -53.02 2.49
CA THR A 52 -3.62 -53.29 1.04
C THR A 52 -2.42 -52.62 0.36
N ASP A 53 -2.01 -51.45 0.81
CA ASP A 53 -0.88 -50.69 0.26
C ASP A 53 0.45 -50.89 1.07
N GLY A 54 0.35 -51.41 2.29
CA GLY A 54 1.50 -51.74 3.15
C GLY A 54 2.06 -50.56 3.94
N ASP A 55 1.30 -49.47 4.12
CA ASP A 55 1.78 -48.26 4.80
C ASP A 55 1.75 -48.37 6.34
N GLY A 56 1.08 -49.40 6.86
CA GLY A 56 0.91 -49.67 8.29
C GLY A 56 -0.37 -49.09 8.91
N MET A 57 -1.34 -48.66 8.09
CA MET A 57 -2.74 -48.42 8.44
C MET A 57 -3.60 -49.57 7.88
N GLY A 58 -4.65 -49.95 8.60
CA GLY A 58 -5.55 -51.03 8.17
C GLY A 58 -6.70 -50.50 7.34
N ASN A 59 -7.18 -51.28 6.38
CA ASN A 59 -8.21 -50.84 5.44
C ASN A 59 -9.53 -50.34 6.09
N ASN A 60 -9.86 -50.71 7.33
CA ASN A 60 -11.09 -50.18 7.95
C ASN A 60 -10.92 -48.75 8.50
N VAL A 61 -9.68 -48.29 8.69
CA VAL A 61 -9.33 -46.93 9.14
C VAL A 61 -8.64 -46.11 8.06
N ASP A 62 -7.96 -46.77 7.12
CA ASP A 62 -7.42 -46.13 5.94
C ASP A 62 -8.55 -45.58 5.07
N THR A 63 -8.24 -44.52 4.32
CA THR A 63 -9.18 -43.84 3.43
C THR A 63 -8.73 -43.86 1.97
N ASP A 64 -7.58 -44.49 1.70
CA ASP A 64 -6.92 -44.66 0.41
C ASP A 64 -6.29 -46.06 0.40
N ASP A 65 -7.14 -47.08 0.33
CA ASP A 65 -6.78 -48.47 0.63
C ASP A 65 -5.68 -49.03 -0.29
N ASP A 66 -5.54 -48.56 -1.53
CA ASP A 66 -4.52 -49.03 -2.48
C ASP A 66 -3.34 -48.05 -2.70
N GLY A 67 -3.38 -46.89 -2.06
CA GLY A 67 -2.31 -45.90 -2.02
C GLY A 67 -2.05 -45.19 -3.34
N ASP A 68 -3.04 -45.10 -4.22
CA ASP A 68 -2.93 -44.45 -5.53
C ASP A 68 -3.18 -42.93 -5.47
N ASN A 69 -3.59 -42.39 -4.31
CA ASN A 69 -3.99 -41.00 -4.04
C ASN A 69 -5.42 -40.62 -4.44
N LEU A 70 -6.26 -41.57 -4.82
CA LEU A 70 -7.72 -41.42 -4.80
C LEU A 70 -8.27 -42.00 -3.50
N SER A 71 -9.20 -41.29 -2.87
CA SER A 71 -9.84 -41.84 -1.66
C SER A 71 -10.89 -42.88 -2.02
N ASP A 72 -11.07 -43.92 -1.20
CA ASP A 72 -12.10 -44.95 -1.42
C ASP A 72 -13.49 -44.35 -1.65
N TRP A 73 -13.75 -43.20 -1.01
CA TRP A 73 -15.00 -42.48 -1.16
C TRP A 73 -15.14 -41.90 -2.56
N ASP A 74 -14.12 -41.24 -3.09
CA ASP A 74 -14.14 -40.64 -4.43
C ASP A 74 -14.19 -41.72 -5.52
N GLU A 75 -13.43 -42.79 -5.35
CA GLU A 75 -13.43 -43.94 -6.24
C GLU A 75 -14.82 -44.56 -6.37
N ILE A 76 -15.50 -44.85 -5.24
CA ILE A 76 -16.83 -45.45 -5.29
C ILE A 76 -17.91 -44.45 -5.76
N ASN A 77 -17.87 -43.20 -5.28
CA ASN A 77 -19.00 -42.28 -5.41
C ASN A 77 -18.89 -41.29 -6.57
N LEU A 78 -17.69 -41.03 -7.07
CA LEU A 78 -17.43 -40.05 -8.12
C LEU A 78 -16.96 -40.70 -9.42
N TYR A 79 -15.97 -41.60 -9.35
CA TYR A 79 -15.29 -42.13 -10.54
C TYR A 79 -15.72 -43.54 -10.94
N GLY A 80 -16.22 -44.33 -10.00
CA GLY A 80 -16.65 -45.72 -10.22
C GLY A 80 -15.50 -46.73 -10.31
N THR A 81 -14.32 -46.36 -9.83
CA THR A 81 -13.10 -47.19 -9.75
C THR A 81 -13.12 -48.13 -8.54
N ASN A 82 -12.11 -48.99 -8.41
CA ASN A 82 -12.00 -50.02 -7.39
C ASN A 82 -10.97 -49.63 -6.31
N PRO A 83 -11.40 -49.37 -5.06
CA PRO A 83 -10.49 -48.89 -3.98
C PRO A 83 -9.38 -49.82 -3.52
N LEU A 84 -9.21 -50.97 -4.17
CA LEU A 84 -8.21 -51.97 -3.83
C LEU A 84 -7.26 -52.22 -5.01
N ASP A 85 -7.32 -51.38 -6.04
CA ASP A 85 -6.66 -51.59 -7.32
C ASP A 85 -6.34 -50.27 -8.03
N THR A 86 -5.06 -49.92 -8.05
CA THR A 86 -4.55 -48.64 -8.55
C THR A 86 -4.76 -48.39 -10.06
N ASP A 87 -5.27 -49.38 -10.80
CA ASP A 87 -5.53 -49.38 -12.26
C ASP A 87 -6.76 -50.27 -12.50
N SER A 88 -7.95 -49.67 -12.42
CA SER A 88 -9.23 -50.38 -12.38
C SER A 88 -9.58 -51.14 -13.66
N ASP A 89 -8.97 -50.78 -14.79
CA ASP A 89 -9.27 -51.38 -16.10
C ASP A 89 -8.12 -52.15 -16.75
N ASP A 90 -6.98 -52.27 -16.05
CA ASP A 90 -5.77 -53.00 -16.42
C ASP A 90 -5.15 -52.51 -17.76
N ASP A 91 -5.29 -51.24 -18.12
CA ASP A 91 -4.73 -50.71 -19.36
C ASP A 91 -3.29 -50.18 -19.23
N GLY A 92 -2.81 -50.05 -18.00
CA GLY A 92 -1.46 -49.63 -17.66
C GLY A 92 -1.32 -48.15 -17.30
N MET A 93 -2.43 -47.40 -17.23
CA MET A 93 -2.51 -46.06 -16.67
C MET A 93 -3.22 -46.13 -15.30
N PRO A 94 -2.69 -45.50 -14.23
CA PRO A 94 -3.34 -45.51 -12.93
C PRO A 94 -4.59 -44.62 -12.87
N ASP A 95 -5.57 -45.02 -12.06
CA ASP A 95 -6.86 -44.35 -11.92
C ASP A 95 -6.70 -42.88 -11.54
N TRP A 96 -5.86 -42.57 -10.53
CA TRP A 96 -5.59 -41.19 -10.12
C TRP A 96 -5.03 -40.32 -11.26
N TRP A 97 -4.23 -40.91 -12.16
CA TRP A 97 -3.61 -40.20 -13.27
C TRP A 97 -4.64 -39.89 -14.34
N GLU A 98 -5.48 -40.85 -14.69
CA GLU A 98 -6.54 -40.67 -15.68
C GLU A 98 -7.59 -39.65 -15.21
N VAL A 99 -8.01 -39.73 -13.95
CA VAL A 99 -8.88 -38.72 -13.32
C VAL A 99 -8.25 -37.33 -13.41
N GLY A 100 -6.94 -37.23 -13.17
CA GLY A 100 -6.19 -35.98 -13.25
C GLY A 100 -6.14 -35.35 -14.64
N HIS A 101 -6.31 -36.12 -15.71
CA HIS A 101 -6.21 -35.67 -17.11
C HIS A 101 -7.52 -35.81 -17.90
N ASN A 102 -8.67 -35.91 -17.19
CA ASN A 102 -10.01 -36.05 -17.78
C ASN A 102 -10.19 -37.28 -18.70
N LEU A 103 -9.42 -38.35 -18.46
CA LEU A 103 -9.60 -39.66 -19.09
C LEU A 103 -10.62 -40.51 -18.33
N ILE A 104 -10.92 -41.71 -18.85
CA ILE A 104 -11.97 -42.58 -18.30
C ILE A 104 -11.30 -43.76 -17.57
N PRO A 105 -11.12 -43.71 -16.23
CA PRO A 105 -10.39 -44.73 -15.45
C PRO A 105 -11.10 -46.09 -15.30
N THR A 106 -12.09 -46.35 -16.14
CA THR A 106 -12.87 -47.60 -16.13
C THR A 106 -13.02 -48.19 -17.53
N GLU A 107 -12.40 -47.57 -18.54
CA GLU A 107 -12.45 -47.97 -19.94
C GLU A 107 -11.05 -47.88 -20.57
N ASN A 108 -10.51 -49.04 -20.97
CA ASN A 108 -9.22 -49.12 -21.65
C ASN A 108 -9.12 -48.16 -22.85
N ASP A 109 -8.50 -47.01 -22.62
CA ASP A 109 -8.34 -45.90 -23.56
C ASP A 109 -6.87 -45.54 -23.82
N ALA A 110 -5.93 -46.30 -23.25
CA ALA A 110 -4.49 -46.22 -23.47
C ALA A 110 -4.00 -45.98 -24.93
N GLU A 111 -4.73 -46.49 -25.93
CA GLU A 111 -4.39 -46.38 -27.36
C GLU A 111 -5.16 -45.27 -28.10
N ASP A 112 -6.10 -44.60 -27.42
CA ASP A 112 -6.76 -43.40 -27.95
C ASP A 112 -5.79 -42.20 -27.91
N ASP A 113 -6.12 -41.18 -28.71
CA ASP A 113 -5.33 -39.97 -28.97
C ASP A 113 -6.30 -38.81 -28.76
N MET A 114 -6.47 -38.42 -27.49
CA MET A 114 -7.56 -37.54 -27.05
C MET A 114 -7.37 -36.10 -27.57
N ASP A 115 -6.14 -35.61 -27.63
CA ASP A 115 -5.79 -34.28 -28.11
C ASP A 115 -5.52 -34.21 -29.63
N GLY A 116 -5.32 -35.35 -30.29
CA GLY A 116 -5.11 -35.47 -31.72
C GLY A 116 -3.71 -35.06 -32.17
N ASP A 117 -2.71 -35.05 -31.27
CA ASP A 117 -1.32 -34.70 -31.57
C ASP A 117 -0.55 -35.85 -32.25
N GLY A 118 -1.11 -37.06 -32.19
CA GLY A 118 -0.58 -38.29 -32.79
C GLY A 118 0.22 -39.17 -31.83
N ILE A 119 0.26 -38.84 -30.55
CA ILE A 119 0.71 -39.66 -29.41
C ILE A 119 -0.56 -40.26 -28.76
N SER A 120 -0.47 -41.46 -28.17
CA SER A 120 -1.61 -42.07 -27.46
C SER A 120 -1.56 -41.75 -25.97
N ASN A 121 -2.70 -41.76 -25.28
CA ASN A 121 -2.81 -41.49 -23.84
C ASN A 121 -1.72 -42.21 -23.02
N PHE A 122 -1.50 -43.51 -23.28
CA PHE A 122 -0.47 -44.29 -22.58
C PHE A 122 0.97 -43.85 -22.90
N GLN A 123 1.24 -43.46 -24.15
CA GLN A 123 2.56 -42.95 -24.51
C GLN A 123 2.85 -41.62 -23.82
N GLU A 124 1.81 -40.83 -23.58
CA GLU A 124 1.87 -39.56 -22.84
C GLU A 124 2.06 -39.77 -21.35
N TYR A 125 1.32 -40.70 -20.76
CA TYR A 125 1.54 -41.15 -19.39
C TYR A 125 3.01 -41.54 -19.17
N VAL A 126 3.56 -42.38 -20.05
CA VAL A 126 4.97 -42.82 -20.00
C VAL A 126 5.95 -41.66 -20.23
N ALA A 127 5.57 -40.68 -21.06
CA ALA A 127 6.39 -39.50 -21.35
C ALA A 127 6.26 -38.40 -20.28
N GLY A 128 5.23 -38.46 -19.43
CA GLY A 128 4.83 -37.38 -18.53
C GLY A 128 4.36 -36.14 -19.29
N THR A 129 3.64 -36.32 -20.40
CA THR A 129 3.00 -35.24 -21.18
C THR A 129 1.50 -35.22 -20.95
N ASP A 130 0.84 -34.13 -21.38
CA ASP A 130 -0.57 -33.86 -21.14
C ASP A 130 -1.44 -34.35 -22.31
N PRO A 131 -2.33 -35.35 -22.11
CA PRO A 131 -3.14 -35.94 -23.17
C PRO A 131 -4.42 -35.16 -23.49
N SER A 132 -4.73 -34.10 -22.73
CA SER A 132 -6.02 -33.44 -22.80
C SER A 132 -5.97 -32.14 -23.60
N PRO A 133 -6.95 -31.87 -24.49
CA PRO A 133 -7.04 -30.58 -25.16
C PRO A 133 -7.79 -29.56 -24.29
N PRO A 134 -7.41 -28.27 -24.33
CA PRO A 134 -8.11 -27.24 -23.58
C PRO A 134 -9.54 -27.06 -24.11
N MET A 135 -10.48 -26.83 -23.20
CA MET A 135 -11.89 -26.58 -23.49
C MET A 135 -12.34 -25.24 -22.91
N ILE A 136 -13.37 -24.64 -23.52
CA ILE A 136 -14.01 -23.43 -22.99
C ILE A 136 -14.97 -23.83 -21.87
N GLN A 137 -14.71 -23.35 -20.65
CA GLN A 137 -15.54 -23.56 -19.47
C GLN A 137 -16.62 -22.48 -19.32
N ASP A 138 -16.26 -21.21 -19.53
CA ASP A 138 -17.20 -20.08 -19.42
C ASP A 138 -16.84 -18.93 -20.37
N ILE A 139 -17.83 -18.10 -20.72
CA ILE A 139 -17.67 -16.88 -21.52
C ILE A 139 -18.47 -15.71 -20.96
N HIS A 140 -17.88 -14.52 -21.00
CA HIS A 140 -18.56 -13.28 -20.69
C HIS A 140 -18.24 -12.20 -21.74
N PRO A 141 -19.23 -11.44 -22.25
CA PRO A 141 -20.67 -11.62 -22.09
C PRO A 141 -21.18 -12.95 -22.64
N GLU A 142 -22.30 -13.46 -22.10
CA GLU A 142 -22.92 -14.69 -22.61
C GLU A 142 -23.54 -14.48 -23.99
N ASP A 143 -23.72 -15.56 -24.74
CA ASP A 143 -24.29 -15.50 -26.09
C ASP A 143 -25.70 -14.93 -26.10
N LEU A 144 -25.94 -13.99 -27.02
CA LEU A 144 -27.16 -13.24 -27.27
C LEU A 144 -27.57 -12.26 -26.16
N THR A 145 -26.72 -12.00 -25.17
CA THR A 145 -27.02 -11.01 -24.12
C THR A 145 -27.09 -9.59 -24.72
N ILE A 146 -28.07 -8.81 -24.27
CA ILE A 146 -28.29 -7.41 -24.64
C ILE A 146 -28.05 -6.50 -23.44
N ASP A 147 -28.01 -5.17 -23.68
CA ASP A 147 -27.78 -4.15 -22.65
C ASP A 147 -26.42 -4.30 -21.94
N ILE A 148 -25.42 -4.78 -22.69
CA ILE A 148 -24.05 -4.89 -22.20
C ILE A 148 -23.40 -3.50 -22.08
N PRO A 149 -22.79 -3.14 -20.95
CA PRO A 149 -22.03 -1.90 -20.83
C PRO A 149 -20.93 -1.79 -21.89
N VAL A 150 -20.70 -0.59 -22.42
CA VAL A 150 -19.71 -0.37 -23.48
C VAL A 150 -18.25 -0.58 -23.03
N GLY A 151 -17.99 -0.58 -21.72
CA GLY A 151 -16.68 -0.86 -21.13
C GLY A 151 -16.48 -2.33 -20.71
N THR A 152 -17.37 -3.24 -21.09
CA THR A 152 -17.26 -4.64 -20.70
C THR A 152 -16.01 -5.30 -21.29
N ILE A 153 -15.23 -5.93 -20.41
CA ILE A 153 -14.15 -6.85 -20.77
C ILE A 153 -14.78 -8.15 -21.24
N ILE A 154 -14.28 -8.69 -22.36
CA ILE A 154 -14.74 -9.97 -22.87
C ILE A 154 -13.81 -11.04 -22.32
N SER A 155 -14.30 -11.92 -21.45
CA SER A 155 -13.50 -12.95 -20.80
C SER A 155 -13.92 -14.36 -21.20
N ILE A 156 -12.96 -15.27 -21.13
CA ILE A 156 -13.11 -16.71 -21.33
C ILE A 156 -12.36 -17.40 -20.21
N THR A 157 -12.98 -18.43 -19.62
CA THR A 157 -12.31 -19.36 -18.72
C THR A 157 -12.16 -20.69 -19.44
N PHE A 158 -10.96 -21.25 -19.46
CA PHE A 158 -10.64 -22.55 -20.03
C PHE A 158 -10.58 -23.63 -18.94
N THR A 159 -10.52 -24.90 -19.33
CA THR A 159 -10.35 -26.02 -18.39
C THR A 159 -8.94 -26.14 -17.83
N GLU A 160 -7.95 -25.51 -18.47
CA GLU A 160 -6.52 -25.60 -18.17
C GLU A 160 -5.73 -24.39 -18.73
N ASP A 161 -4.44 -24.33 -18.42
CA ASP A 161 -3.56 -23.20 -18.74
C ASP A 161 -3.30 -23.07 -20.26
N ILE A 162 -3.53 -21.88 -20.81
CA ILE A 162 -3.35 -21.60 -22.25
C ILE A 162 -1.96 -21.02 -22.55
N ASP A 163 -1.33 -21.44 -23.65
CA ASP A 163 -0.10 -20.78 -24.15
C ASP A 163 -0.45 -19.36 -24.65
N PRO A 164 0.03 -18.30 -23.96
CA PRO A 164 -0.27 -16.93 -24.34
C PRO A 164 0.26 -16.56 -25.73
N ALA A 165 1.21 -17.32 -26.29
CA ALA A 165 1.75 -17.08 -27.63
C ALA A 165 0.75 -17.42 -28.75
N THR A 166 -0.23 -18.29 -28.48
CA THR A 166 -1.23 -18.71 -29.47
C THR A 166 -2.54 -17.92 -29.37
N LEU A 167 -2.81 -17.29 -28.21
CA LEU A 167 -3.95 -16.41 -28.01
C LEU A 167 -3.63 -14.96 -28.43
N THR A 168 -3.89 -14.65 -29.70
CA THR A 168 -3.51 -13.40 -30.36
C THR A 168 -4.72 -12.73 -31.02
N GLY A 169 -4.54 -11.50 -31.52
CA GLY A 169 -5.61 -10.80 -32.26
C GLY A 169 -6.05 -11.47 -33.58
N SER A 170 -5.43 -12.58 -33.99
CA SER A 170 -5.89 -13.43 -35.08
C SER A 170 -6.67 -14.67 -34.63
N SER A 171 -6.57 -15.05 -33.36
CA SER A 171 -7.24 -16.23 -32.80
C SER A 171 -8.35 -15.88 -31.82
N PHE A 172 -8.28 -14.75 -31.11
CA PHE A 172 -9.38 -14.17 -30.33
C PHE A 172 -9.76 -12.80 -30.91
N MET A 173 -10.90 -12.75 -31.60
CA MET A 173 -11.32 -11.59 -32.39
C MET A 173 -12.71 -11.08 -31.98
N ILE A 174 -12.85 -9.76 -31.84
CA ILE A 174 -14.14 -9.08 -31.65
C ILE A 174 -14.47 -8.25 -32.89
N SER A 175 -15.70 -8.31 -33.41
CA SER A 175 -16.14 -7.55 -34.59
C SER A 175 -17.53 -6.94 -34.41
N ASP A 176 -17.73 -5.71 -34.90
CA ASP A 176 -19.03 -5.02 -34.99
C ASP A 176 -19.82 -5.37 -36.28
N GLY A 177 -19.31 -6.34 -37.05
CA GLY A 177 -19.85 -6.73 -38.36
C GLY A 177 -19.33 -5.91 -39.55
N ALA A 178 -18.60 -4.81 -39.31
CA ALA A 178 -17.94 -4.01 -40.34
C ALA A 178 -16.41 -4.07 -40.25
N THR A 179 -15.88 -4.08 -39.03
CA THR A 179 -14.45 -4.05 -38.69
C THR A 179 -14.16 -4.97 -37.50
N PHE A 180 -12.87 -5.30 -37.33
CA PHE A 180 -12.39 -5.92 -36.09
C PHE A 180 -12.02 -4.84 -35.09
N ILE A 181 -12.31 -5.10 -33.82
CA ILE A 181 -12.02 -4.22 -32.69
C ILE A 181 -10.62 -4.53 -32.21
N GLU A 182 -9.80 -3.49 -32.10
CA GLU A 182 -8.47 -3.58 -31.51
C GLU A 182 -8.58 -3.65 -29.99
N GLY A 183 -7.71 -4.42 -29.35
CA GLY A 183 -7.70 -4.59 -27.90
C GLY A 183 -6.44 -5.30 -27.43
N THR A 184 -6.28 -5.37 -26.13
CA THR A 184 -5.22 -6.14 -25.48
C THR A 184 -5.79 -7.44 -24.96
N ILE A 185 -5.09 -8.54 -25.25
CA ILE A 185 -5.39 -9.85 -24.71
C ILE A 185 -4.42 -10.13 -23.57
N THR A 186 -4.95 -10.52 -22.43
CA THR A 186 -4.18 -11.00 -21.27
C THR A 186 -4.60 -12.43 -20.95
N VAL A 187 -3.64 -13.25 -20.56
CA VAL A 187 -3.83 -14.63 -20.13
C VAL A 187 -3.22 -14.78 -18.75
N ASP A 188 -3.98 -15.34 -17.82
CA ASP A 188 -3.56 -15.66 -16.45
C ASP A 188 -4.02 -17.09 -16.12
N GLY A 189 -3.12 -18.06 -16.34
CA GLY A 189 -3.42 -19.48 -16.26
C GLY A 189 -4.56 -19.87 -17.21
N ILE A 190 -5.69 -20.26 -16.62
CA ILE A 190 -6.90 -20.72 -17.31
C ILE A 190 -7.80 -19.56 -17.80
N ASP A 191 -7.55 -18.33 -17.39
CA ASP A 191 -8.39 -17.19 -17.73
C ASP A 191 -7.76 -16.35 -18.84
N ALA A 192 -8.59 -15.95 -19.81
CA ALA A 192 -8.22 -14.99 -20.84
C ALA A 192 -9.20 -13.82 -20.90
N GLU A 193 -8.66 -12.61 -21.04
CA GLU A 193 -9.43 -11.38 -21.15
C GLU A 193 -9.04 -10.62 -22.42
N PHE A 194 -10.05 -10.21 -23.18
CA PHE A 194 -9.91 -9.19 -24.21
C PHE A 194 -10.45 -7.88 -23.67
N VAL A 195 -9.54 -6.92 -23.51
CA VAL A 195 -9.85 -5.55 -23.11
C VAL A 195 -9.86 -4.70 -24.38
N PRO A 196 -11.02 -4.20 -24.84
CA PRO A 196 -11.09 -3.29 -25.98
C PRO A 196 -10.19 -2.07 -25.78
N ALA A 197 -9.43 -1.67 -26.80
CA ALA A 197 -8.53 -0.51 -26.71
C ALA A 197 -9.29 0.81 -26.52
N GLU A 198 -10.54 0.85 -27.00
CA GLU A 198 -11.50 1.93 -26.81
C GLU A 198 -12.83 1.31 -26.40
N ALA A 199 -13.66 2.07 -25.68
CA ALA A 199 -15.01 1.63 -25.32
C ALA A 199 -15.80 1.20 -26.57
N LEU A 200 -16.56 0.12 -26.44
CA LEU A 200 -17.43 -0.37 -27.50
C LEU A 200 -18.48 0.67 -27.87
N LEU A 201 -18.99 0.60 -29.10
CA LEU A 201 -20.04 1.51 -29.56
C LEU A 201 -21.36 1.15 -28.90
N TYR A 202 -22.15 2.16 -28.50
CA TYR A 202 -23.50 1.95 -27.99
C TYR A 202 -24.43 1.32 -29.04
N ASN A 203 -25.42 0.57 -28.58
CA ASN A 203 -26.48 -0.05 -29.39
C ASN A 203 -25.93 -0.83 -30.60
N THR A 204 -24.82 -1.53 -30.39
CA THR A 204 -24.08 -2.24 -31.43
C THR A 204 -23.96 -3.71 -31.06
N THR A 205 -24.30 -4.59 -32.01
CA THR A 205 -24.14 -6.03 -31.84
C THR A 205 -22.72 -6.42 -32.26
N TYR A 206 -21.99 -7.02 -31.32
CA TYR A 206 -20.65 -7.55 -31.51
C TYR A 206 -20.68 -9.07 -31.68
N THR A 207 -19.71 -9.57 -32.44
CA THR A 207 -19.43 -11.00 -32.62
C THR A 207 -18.03 -11.28 -32.11
N ALA A 208 -17.89 -12.14 -31.11
CA ALA A 208 -16.63 -12.63 -30.59
C ALA A 208 -16.32 -14.00 -31.22
N THR A 209 -15.05 -14.25 -31.56
CA THR A 209 -14.62 -15.46 -32.27
C THR A 209 -13.31 -15.98 -31.68
N LEU A 210 -13.28 -17.27 -31.33
CA LEU A 210 -12.11 -18.06 -30.98
C LEU A 210 -11.82 -19.08 -32.09
N THR A 211 -10.56 -19.16 -32.53
CA THR A 211 -10.12 -20.16 -33.50
C THR A 211 -9.62 -21.42 -32.79
N GLN A 212 -9.55 -22.54 -33.53
CA GLN A 212 -9.17 -23.83 -32.95
C GLN A 212 -7.65 -23.99 -32.75
N ASP A 213 -6.84 -23.18 -33.41
CA ASP A 213 -5.36 -23.22 -33.35
C ASP A 213 -4.76 -22.52 -32.12
N ILE A 214 -5.59 -22.18 -31.13
CA ILE A 214 -5.14 -21.81 -29.78
C ILE A 214 -4.65 -23.09 -29.10
N THR A 215 -3.53 -23.04 -28.39
CA THR A 215 -2.98 -24.19 -27.69
C THR A 215 -2.81 -23.96 -26.20
N ASP A 216 -2.81 -25.04 -25.42
CA ASP A 216 -2.32 -25.05 -24.04
C ASP A 216 -0.78 -24.97 -23.98
N MET A 217 -0.24 -25.10 -22.77
CA MET A 217 1.19 -25.14 -22.48
C MET A 217 1.89 -26.42 -22.96
N ALA A 218 1.16 -27.50 -23.21
CA ALA A 218 1.66 -28.76 -23.75
C ALA A 218 1.73 -28.75 -25.30
N GLY A 219 0.98 -27.85 -25.94
CA GLY A 219 0.90 -27.68 -27.38
C GLY A 219 -0.39 -28.24 -28.01
N ASN A 220 -1.37 -28.64 -27.19
CA ASN A 220 -2.60 -29.27 -27.67
C ASN A 220 -3.58 -28.20 -28.12
N ASN A 221 -4.23 -28.43 -29.27
CA ASN A 221 -5.16 -27.44 -29.82
C ASN A 221 -6.46 -27.41 -29.01
N LEU A 222 -7.07 -26.22 -28.92
CA LEU A 222 -8.40 -26.03 -28.36
C LEU A 222 -9.39 -27.02 -28.97
N TYR A 223 -10.14 -27.71 -28.12
CA TYR A 223 -11.05 -28.79 -28.52
C TYR A 223 -11.96 -28.37 -29.69
N ALA A 224 -12.53 -27.16 -29.63
CA ALA A 224 -13.25 -26.54 -30.73
C ALA A 224 -13.20 -25.01 -30.67
N GLY A 225 -13.00 -24.37 -31.82
CA GLY A 225 -13.22 -22.93 -31.96
C GLY A 225 -14.68 -22.54 -31.73
N MET A 226 -14.92 -21.31 -31.31
CA MET A 226 -16.25 -20.81 -30.90
C MET A 226 -16.56 -19.44 -31.50
N GLN A 227 -17.84 -19.16 -31.75
CA GLN A 227 -18.32 -17.82 -32.08
C GLN A 227 -19.63 -17.54 -31.35
N TRP A 228 -19.74 -16.34 -30.77
CA TRP A 228 -20.94 -15.88 -30.07
C TRP A 228 -21.16 -14.39 -30.28
N THR A 229 -22.34 -13.90 -29.91
CA THR A 229 -22.72 -12.49 -30.10
C THR A 229 -23.26 -11.85 -28.84
N PHE A 230 -23.09 -10.54 -28.69
CA PHE A 230 -23.70 -9.75 -27.62
C PHE A 230 -24.02 -8.33 -28.13
N THR A 231 -24.93 -7.62 -27.47
CA THR A 231 -25.33 -6.26 -27.89
C THR A 231 -25.15 -5.26 -26.75
N THR A 232 -24.46 -4.16 -27.03
CA THR A 232 -24.22 -3.09 -26.06
C THR A 232 -25.47 -2.25 -25.80
N ALA A 233 -25.53 -1.61 -24.63
CA ALA A 233 -26.62 -0.74 -24.19
C ALA A 233 -26.83 0.47 -25.13
N ALA A 234 -28.04 1.03 -25.13
CA ALA A 234 -28.38 2.25 -25.87
C ALA A 234 -28.00 3.53 -25.09
N ASN A 235 -27.75 4.62 -25.82
CA ASN A 235 -27.43 5.95 -25.27
C ASN A 235 -28.38 7.06 -25.74
N TYR A 236 -28.41 8.16 -25.00
CA TYR A 236 -29.23 9.35 -25.24
C TYR A 236 -28.45 10.65 -25.01
N ALA A 237 -29.06 11.78 -25.37
CA ALA A 237 -28.49 13.11 -25.18
C ALA A 237 -29.40 14.04 -24.35
N ILE A 238 -28.79 14.96 -23.61
CA ILE A 238 -29.47 16.13 -22.99
C ILE A 238 -28.88 17.41 -23.59
N SER A 239 -29.70 18.30 -24.15
CA SER A 239 -29.24 19.57 -24.72
C SER A 239 -30.08 20.78 -24.28
N GLY A 240 -29.46 21.96 -24.26
CA GLY A 240 -30.08 23.16 -23.72
C GLY A 240 -29.34 24.46 -23.98
N TYR A 241 -29.77 25.52 -23.29
CA TYR A 241 -29.27 26.90 -23.41
C TYR A 241 -29.03 27.56 -22.04
N ILE A 242 -27.96 28.35 -21.94
CA ILE A 242 -27.71 29.29 -20.85
C ILE A 242 -27.89 30.71 -21.38
N MET A 243 -28.80 31.46 -20.78
CA MET A 243 -29.27 32.74 -21.30
C MET A 243 -29.05 33.87 -20.30
N ASN A 244 -28.26 34.90 -20.64
CA ASN A 244 -28.18 36.15 -19.89
C ASN A 244 -29.06 37.22 -20.55
N SER A 245 -30.14 37.62 -19.86
CA SER A 245 -31.06 38.67 -20.34
C SER A 245 -31.58 38.44 -21.77
N GLY A 246 -31.78 37.17 -22.15
CA GLY A 246 -32.27 36.78 -23.48
C GLY A 246 -31.19 36.63 -24.56
N VAL A 247 -29.91 36.78 -24.22
CA VAL A 247 -28.75 36.50 -25.09
C VAL A 247 -28.03 35.26 -24.57
N GLY A 248 -27.54 34.40 -25.46
CA GLY A 248 -26.73 33.25 -25.08
C GLY A 248 -25.48 33.66 -24.30
N LEU A 249 -25.23 32.99 -23.17
CA LEU A 249 -24.02 33.21 -22.37
C LEU A 249 -22.93 32.24 -22.81
N ASP A 250 -21.85 32.79 -23.36
CA ASP A 250 -20.67 32.03 -23.81
C ASP A 250 -19.78 31.67 -22.62
N GLY A 251 -19.24 30.45 -22.60
CA GLY A 251 -18.21 30.04 -21.64
C GLY A 251 -18.71 29.67 -20.24
N ALA A 252 -20.02 29.50 -20.03
CA ALA A 252 -20.55 29.00 -18.76
C ALA A 252 -20.53 27.47 -18.76
N THR A 253 -20.09 26.86 -17.64
CA THR A 253 -19.95 25.42 -17.51
C THR A 253 -21.22 24.81 -16.93
N VAL A 254 -21.75 23.76 -17.54
CA VAL A 254 -22.82 22.92 -17.01
C VAL A 254 -22.21 21.60 -16.57
N SER A 255 -22.32 21.26 -15.29
CA SER A 255 -22.03 19.92 -14.81
C SER A 255 -23.30 19.06 -14.81
N ILE A 256 -23.11 17.75 -14.92
CA ILE A 256 -24.17 16.75 -14.88
C ILE A 256 -23.85 15.75 -13.75
N GLY A 257 -24.73 15.66 -12.77
CA GLY A 257 -24.66 14.64 -11.71
C GLY A 257 -25.36 13.36 -12.15
N GLY A 258 -24.85 12.20 -11.72
CA GLY A 258 -25.45 10.89 -12.01
C GLY A 258 -24.51 9.89 -12.68
N GLN A 259 -23.47 10.36 -13.38
CA GLN A 259 -22.38 9.55 -13.98
C GLN A 259 -21.08 10.38 -14.13
N THR A 260 -19.95 9.73 -14.44
CA THR A 260 -18.63 10.36 -14.63
C THR A 260 -18.49 11.02 -16.00
N ILE A 261 -19.38 11.96 -16.32
CA ILE A 261 -19.41 12.65 -17.61
C ILE A 261 -18.80 14.04 -17.46
N GLU A 262 -17.91 14.40 -18.38
CA GLU A 262 -17.28 15.72 -18.37
C GLU A 262 -18.31 16.84 -18.51
N SER A 263 -18.12 17.89 -17.71
CA SER A 263 -18.92 19.10 -17.79
C SER A 263 -18.82 19.76 -19.16
N GLN A 264 -19.91 20.36 -19.62
CA GLN A 264 -19.99 20.99 -20.94
C GLN A 264 -19.91 22.51 -20.82
N VAL A 265 -19.26 23.15 -21.78
CA VAL A 265 -19.15 24.61 -21.83
C VAL A 265 -20.11 25.17 -22.87
N SER A 266 -20.90 26.16 -22.49
CA SER A 266 -21.85 26.79 -23.40
C SER A 266 -21.15 27.55 -24.54
N ASP A 267 -21.64 27.38 -25.77
CA ASP A 267 -21.12 28.10 -26.94
C ASP A 267 -21.53 29.59 -26.97
N GLY A 268 -21.11 30.33 -27.99
CA GLY A 268 -21.47 31.76 -28.18
C GLY A 268 -22.96 32.05 -28.35
N SER A 269 -23.80 31.02 -28.47
CA SER A 269 -25.27 31.11 -28.46
C SER A 269 -25.90 30.58 -27.17
N GLY A 270 -25.07 30.22 -26.18
CA GLY A 270 -25.46 29.68 -24.90
C GLY A 270 -25.68 28.17 -24.90
N ARG A 271 -25.44 27.45 -26.00
CA ARG A 271 -25.82 26.03 -26.13
C ARG A 271 -24.85 25.11 -25.42
N PHE A 272 -25.39 24.11 -24.72
CA PHE A 272 -24.66 22.98 -24.17
C PHE A 272 -25.35 21.66 -24.59
N ALA A 273 -24.61 20.56 -24.67
CA ALA A 273 -25.17 19.23 -24.91
C ALA A 273 -24.30 18.14 -24.28
N PHE A 274 -24.94 17.22 -23.56
CA PHE A 274 -24.38 15.96 -23.10
C PHE A 274 -24.83 14.85 -24.03
N HIS A 275 -23.93 13.92 -24.33
CA HIS A 275 -24.17 12.74 -25.15
C HIS A 275 -23.86 11.49 -24.32
N ASP A 276 -24.12 10.30 -24.90
CA ASP A 276 -23.72 9.02 -24.31
C ASP A 276 -24.35 8.72 -22.94
N LEU A 277 -25.57 9.21 -22.71
CA LEU A 277 -26.30 9.05 -21.45
C LEU A 277 -27.10 7.76 -21.42
N GLU A 278 -26.95 6.96 -20.36
CA GLU A 278 -27.83 5.84 -20.07
C GLU A 278 -29.19 6.31 -19.49
N PRO A 279 -30.24 5.47 -19.50
CA PRO A 279 -31.48 5.76 -18.79
C PRO A 279 -31.21 6.06 -17.30
N GLY A 280 -31.67 7.21 -16.82
CA GLY A 280 -31.34 7.65 -15.47
C GLY A 280 -31.85 9.02 -15.11
N THR A 281 -31.61 9.41 -13.86
CA THR A 281 -31.84 10.75 -13.34
C THR A 281 -30.55 11.54 -13.35
N TYR A 282 -30.56 12.70 -13.98
CA TYR A 282 -29.40 13.58 -14.10
C TYR A 282 -29.68 14.95 -13.49
N THR A 283 -28.78 15.44 -12.64
CA THR A 283 -28.89 16.78 -12.05
C THR A 283 -27.94 17.74 -12.76
N LEU A 284 -28.49 18.70 -13.50
CA LEU A 284 -27.71 19.69 -14.24
C LEU A 284 -27.46 20.93 -13.36
N THR A 285 -26.21 21.39 -13.29
CA THR A 285 -25.81 22.57 -12.49
C THR A 285 -24.94 23.51 -13.33
N PRO A 286 -25.46 24.67 -13.77
CA PRO A 286 -24.67 25.70 -14.43
C PRO A 286 -23.77 26.45 -13.43
N SER A 287 -22.60 26.88 -13.90
CA SER A 287 -21.63 27.66 -13.13
C SER A 287 -20.82 28.58 -14.04
N MET A 288 -20.56 29.80 -13.56
CA MET A 288 -19.66 30.76 -14.18
C MET A 288 -19.35 31.83 -13.15
N ASN A 289 -18.07 32.17 -12.97
CA ASN A 289 -17.67 33.19 -11.99
C ASN A 289 -18.30 34.56 -12.35
N GLY A 290 -18.83 35.26 -11.35
CA GLY A 290 -19.53 36.53 -11.51
C GLY A 290 -20.97 36.43 -12.03
N TYR A 291 -21.55 35.23 -12.12
CA TYR A 291 -22.94 35.02 -12.51
C TYR A 291 -23.71 34.15 -11.52
N ALA A 292 -24.98 34.47 -11.30
CA ALA A 292 -25.96 33.64 -10.62
C ALA A 292 -26.93 33.03 -11.64
N PHE A 293 -27.37 31.79 -11.42
CA PHE A 293 -28.23 31.05 -12.34
C PHE A 293 -29.62 30.80 -11.77
N THR A 294 -30.62 30.71 -12.64
CA THR A 294 -31.99 30.38 -12.27
C THR A 294 -32.61 29.43 -13.30
N PRO A 295 -33.04 28.22 -12.88
CA PRO A 295 -32.80 27.65 -11.54
C PRO A 295 -31.31 27.40 -11.28
N GLU A 296 -30.91 27.21 -10.01
CA GLU A 296 -29.51 26.90 -9.66
C GLU A 296 -29.13 25.46 -10.08
N THR A 297 -30.08 24.53 -9.99
CA THR A 297 -29.97 23.15 -10.48
C THR A 297 -31.27 22.71 -11.16
N MET A 298 -31.20 21.67 -12.00
CA MET A 298 -32.38 21.07 -12.61
C MET A 298 -32.21 19.55 -12.75
N ASP A 299 -33.15 18.79 -12.20
CA ASP A 299 -33.20 17.33 -12.38
C ASP A 299 -33.93 16.96 -13.68
N ILE A 300 -33.30 16.13 -14.50
CA ILE A 300 -33.77 15.64 -15.79
C ILE A 300 -33.84 14.13 -15.76
N GLN A 301 -34.97 13.56 -16.21
CA GLN A 301 -35.15 12.12 -16.37
C GLN A 301 -34.93 11.73 -17.84
N VAL A 302 -34.00 10.81 -18.08
CA VAL A 302 -33.76 10.18 -19.39
C VAL A 302 -34.28 8.75 -19.32
N THR A 303 -35.13 8.35 -20.27
CA THR A 303 -35.73 7.01 -20.31
C THR A 303 -35.37 6.25 -21.57
N ASP A 304 -35.83 6.75 -22.71
CA ASP A 304 -35.81 6.07 -24.01
C ASP A 304 -35.71 7.05 -25.19
N SER A 305 -35.40 8.32 -24.91
CA SER A 305 -35.25 9.37 -25.92
C SER A 305 -34.39 10.55 -25.44
N ASP A 306 -33.85 11.29 -26.40
CA ASP A 306 -33.10 12.53 -26.14
C ASP A 306 -33.99 13.61 -25.51
N ILE A 307 -33.39 14.41 -24.61
CA ILE A 307 -34.00 15.57 -23.99
C ILE A 307 -33.39 16.85 -24.59
N SER A 308 -34.23 17.76 -25.08
CA SER A 308 -33.79 19.05 -25.62
C SER A 308 -34.45 20.23 -24.90
N ASP A 309 -33.94 21.44 -25.18
CA ASP A 309 -34.49 22.72 -24.71
C ASP A 309 -34.49 22.90 -23.18
N VAL A 310 -33.50 22.32 -22.48
CA VAL A 310 -33.23 22.67 -21.08
C VAL A 310 -32.71 24.11 -21.01
N VAL A 311 -33.26 24.97 -20.14
CA VAL A 311 -32.88 26.40 -20.10
C VAL A 311 -32.50 26.86 -18.69
N PHE A 312 -31.33 27.50 -18.59
CA PHE A 312 -30.88 28.25 -17.42
C PHE A 312 -30.81 29.74 -17.73
N SER A 313 -31.31 30.59 -16.84
CA SER A 313 -31.14 32.04 -16.92
C SER A 313 -29.95 32.49 -16.07
N ALA A 314 -29.08 33.35 -16.60
CA ALA A 314 -27.92 33.89 -15.90
C ALA A 314 -28.09 35.39 -15.61
N ALA A 315 -27.56 35.85 -14.47
CA ALA A 315 -27.52 37.26 -14.08
C ALA A 315 -26.17 37.62 -13.46
N VAL A 316 -25.60 38.78 -13.82
CA VAL A 316 -24.31 39.24 -13.30
C VAL A 316 -24.42 39.55 -11.81
N ILE A 317 -23.47 39.04 -11.01
CA ILE A 317 -23.31 39.38 -9.60
C ILE A 317 -22.42 40.63 -9.49
N PRO A 318 -22.90 41.75 -8.91
CA PRO A 318 -22.10 42.95 -8.77
C PRO A 318 -20.99 42.78 -7.73
N VAL A 319 -19.81 43.31 -8.03
CA VAL A 319 -18.70 43.45 -7.07
C VAL A 319 -19.03 44.56 -6.08
N VAL A 320 -18.78 44.31 -4.80
CA VAL A 320 -18.99 45.26 -3.71
C VAL A 320 -17.66 45.82 -3.25
N HIS A 321 -17.57 47.14 -3.08
CA HIS A 321 -16.35 47.82 -2.63
C HIS A 321 -16.48 48.40 -1.22
N VAL A 322 -15.45 48.20 -0.40
CA VAL A 322 -15.32 48.80 0.94
C VAL A 322 -14.14 49.77 0.92
N PRO A 323 -14.32 51.05 1.32
CA PRO A 323 -15.50 51.61 1.97
C PRO A 323 -16.52 52.30 1.04
N SER A 324 -16.31 52.30 -0.29
CA SER A 324 -17.08 53.17 -1.19
C SER A 324 -18.57 52.83 -1.29
N ASP A 325 -18.92 51.54 -1.29
CA ASP A 325 -20.31 51.09 -1.32
C ASP A 325 -20.87 50.89 0.09
N TYR A 326 -20.04 50.38 1.00
CA TYR A 326 -20.38 50.15 2.40
C TYR A 326 -19.24 50.56 3.32
N ALA A 327 -19.56 51.24 4.42
CA ALA A 327 -18.55 51.79 5.34
C ALA A 327 -17.75 50.74 6.12
N THR A 328 -18.25 49.51 6.23
CA THR A 328 -17.66 48.41 7.00
C THR A 328 -17.67 47.11 6.21
N ILE A 329 -16.73 46.22 6.50
CA ILE A 329 -16.65 44.91 5.85
C ILE A 329 -17.90 44.09 6.18
N GLN A 330 -18.37 44.12 7.44
CA GLN A 330 -19.59 43.39 7.80
C GLN A 330 -20.82 43.87 7.01
N ALA A 331 -20.97 45.18 6.76
CA ALA A 331 -22.10 45.69 6.01
C ALA A 331 -22.05 45.27 4.52
N ALA A 332 -20.84 45.17 3.95
CA ALA A 332 -20.65 44.60 2.62
C ALA A 332 -21.00 43.10 2.58
N VAL A 333 -20.59 42.32 3.59
CA VAL A 333 -20.94 40.90 3.73
C VAL A 333 -22.45 40.71 3.80
N ASP A 334 -23.13 41.51 4.61
CA ASP A 334 -24.59 41.43 4.77
C ASP A 334 -25.31 41.69 3.44
N ALA A 335 -24.79 42.61 2.61
CA ALA A 335 -25.40 43.03 1.36
C ALA A 335 -25.01 42.21 0.12
N ALA A 336 -23.84 41.57 0.11
CA ALA A 336 -23.35 40.80 -1.04
C ALA A 336 -24.29 39.61 -1.36
N ALA A 337 -24.43 39.28 -2.65
CA ALA A 337 -25.13 38.09 -3.10
C ALA A 337 -24.28 36.83 -2.89
N GLU A 338 -24.93 35.65 -2.85
CA GLU A 338 -24.24 34.34 -2.88
C GLU A 338 -23.32 34.27 -4.11
N GLY A 339 -22.12 33.74 -3.95
CA GLY A 339 -21.05 33.74 -4.96
C GLY A 339 -20.41 35.11 -5.24
N GLY A 340 -20.80 36.16 -4.51
CA GLY A 340 -20.33 37.52 -4.73
C GLY A 340 -18.89 37.78 -4.29
N THR A 341 -18.30 38.87 -4.80
CA THR A 341 -16.96 39.34 -4.45
C THR A 341 -17.02 40.69 -3.74
N ILE A 342 -16.27 40.81 -2.66
CA ILE A 342 -16.06 42.06 -1.90
C ILE A 342 -14.58 42.44 -2.03
N ILE A 343 -14.32 43.61 -2.62
CA ILE A 343 -13.00 44.22 -2.68
C ILE A 343 -12.87 45.24 -1.56
N VAL A 344 -11.84 45.09 -0.73
CA VAL A 344 -11.53 45.99 0.39
C VAL A 344 -10.33 46.87 0.01
N ASP A 345 -10.57 48.17 -0.10
CA ASP A 345 -9.53 49.16 -0.39
C ASP A 345 -8.54 49.29 0.77
N ASP A 346 -7.35 49.84 0.48
CA ASP A 346 -6.29 50.09 1.46
C ASP A 346 -6.78 50.82 2.71
N GLY A 347 -6.40 50.31 3.89
CA GLY A 347 -6.82 50.92 5.15
C GLY A 347 -6.69 50.02 6.37
N VAL A 348 -7.14 50.54 7.50
CA VAL A 348 -7.23 49.80 8.77
C VAL A 348 -8.70 49.72 9.16
N TYR A 349 -9.21 48.49 9.23
CA TYR A 349 -10.60 48.17 9.53
C TYR A 349 -10.67 47.51 10.91
N THR A 350 -11.31 48.17 11.87
CA THR A 350 -11.44 47.63 13.24
C THR A 350 -12.79 46.95 13.42
N GLU A 351 -12.85 45.64 13.15
CA GLU A 351 -14.08 44.86 13.07
C GLU A 351 -13.89 43.41 13.54
N ASN A 352 -14.99 42.71 13.78
CA ASN A 352 -15.03 41.23 13.81
C ASN A 352 -16.14 40.81 12.84
N VAL A 353 -15.77 40.14 11.76
CA VAL A 353 -16.61 39.86 10.60
C VAL A 353 -17.16 38.43 10.69
N SER A 354 -18.46 38.28 10.50
CA SER A 354 -19.18 37.01 10.47
C SER A 354 -19.77 36.76 9.09
N ILE A 355 -19.45 35.59 8.52
CA ILE A 355 -19.74 35.20 7.14
C ILE A 355 -20.54 33.90 7.18
N ALA A 356 -21.72 33.92 6.57
CA ALA A 356 -22.67 32.80 6.55
C ALA A 356 -23.25 32.57 5.13
N LYS A 357 -22.51 32.98 4.11
CA LYS A 357 -22.81 32.86 2.68
C LYS A 357 -21.52 32.61 1.92
N SER A 358 -21.60 31.92 0.79
CA SER A 358 -20.47 31.66 -0.11
C SER A 358 -20.06 32.97 -0.78
N ILE A 359 -18.91 33.54 -0.41
CA ILE A 359 -18.41 34.81 -0.97
C ILE A 359 -16.88 34.84 -1.00
N THR A 360 -16.33 35.69 -1.87
CA THR A 360 -14.92 36.07 -1.86
C THR A 360 -14.76 37.44 -1.21
N ILE A 361 -13.82 37.56 -0.27
CA ILE A 361 -13.41 38.84 0.32
C ILE A 361 -11.91 38.98 0.08
N GLU A 362 -11.51 40.03 -0.63
CA GLU A 362 -10.13 40.25 -1.03
C GLU A 362 -9.68 41.69 -0.77
N SER A 363 -8.42 41.83 -0.34
CA SER A 363 -7.75 43.13 -0.31
C SER A 363 -7.41 43.60 -1.71
N GLN A 364 -7.57 44.90 -1.97
CA GLN A 364 -7.21 45.51 -3.25
C GLN A 364 -5.71 45.41 -3.56
N ASN A 365 -4.83 45.57 -2.57
CA ASN A 365 -3.38 45.63 -2.76
C ASN A 365 -2.60 44.73 -1.78
N GLY A 366 -3.24 43.70 -1.23
CA GLY A 366 -2.62 42.70 -0.37
C GLY A 366 -2.43 43.12 1.09
N TYR A 367 -1.75 42.26 1.85
CA TYR A 367 -1.70 42.38 3.31
C TYR A 367 -0.83 43.54 3.78
N GLN A 368 0.02 44.08 2.92
CA GLN A 368 0.93 45.18 3.25
C GLN A 368 0.20 46.50 3.49
N THR A 369 -0.99 46.68 2.92
CA THR A 369 -1.74 47.96 2.95
C THR A 369 -3.14 47.84 3.55
N THR A 370 -3.69 46.63 3.68
CA THR A 370 -5.04 46.40 4.18
C THR A 370 -5.02 45.55 5.45
N ALA A 371 -5.28 46.21 6.59
CA ALA A 371 -5.29 45.57 7.90
C ALA A 371 -6.72 45.43 8.45
N VAL A 372 -7.03 44.26 8.99
CA VAL A 372 -8.28 43.98 9.72
C VAL A 372 -7.94 43.63 11.16
N VAL A 373 -8.32 44.51 12.09
CA VAL A 373 -7.99 44.43 13.51
C VAL A 373 -9.25 44.09 14.30
N ALA A 374 -9.16 43.10 15.19
CA ALA A 374 -10.26 42.70 16.05
C ALA A 374 -10.83 43.90 16.84
N ALA A 375 -12.11 44.22 16.64
CA ALA A 375 -12.81 45.17 17.51
C ALA A 375 -13.01 44.62 18.93
N ASN A 376 -13.10 43.30 19.07
CA ASN A 376 -13.20 42.56 20.31
C ASN A 376 -12.24 41.38 20.28
N ALA A 377 -11.21 41.41 21.14
CA ALA A 377 -10.21 40.37 21.27
C ALA A 377 -10.77 38.99 21.71
N GLY A 378 -11.99 38.97 22.27
CA GLY A 378 -12.73 37.77 22.67
C GLY A 378 -13.48 37.06 21.54
N ARG A 379 -13.36 37.53 20.30
CA ARG A 379 -13.96 36.94 19.09
C ARG A 379 -12.87 36.75 18.03
N HIS A 380 -13.08 35.79 17.12
CA HIS A 380 -12.24 35.66 15.92
C HIS A 380 -12.35 36.94 15.07
N VAL A 381 -11.33 37.27 14.27
CA VAL A 381 -11.43 38.43 13.37
C VAL A 381 -12.38 38.11 12.23
N PHE A 382 -12.16 36.99 11.54
CA PHE A 382 -13.12 36.40 10.60
C PHE A 382 -13.71 35.11 11.18
N THR A 383 -15.04 35.00 11.16
CA THR A 383 -15.79 33.78 11.49
C THR A 383 -16.57 33.34 10.26
N ILE A 384 -16.18 32.21 9.68
CA ILE A 384 -16.80 31.60 8.50
C ILE A 384 -17.65 30.41 8.95
N ASN A 385 -18.91 30.35 8.51
CA ASN A 385 -19.83 29.23 8.70
C ASN A 385 -20.61 28.95 7.39
N ALA A 386 -19.90 28.96 6.27
CA ALA A 386 -20.46 28.70 4.94
C ALA A 386 -19.37 28.13 4.03
N PRO A 387 -19.73 27.25 3.07
CA PRO A 387 -18.77 26.69 2.14
C PRO A 387 -18.31 27.72 1.10
N ASN A 388 -17.24 27.41 0.38
CA ASN A 388 -16.73 28.20 -0.75
C ASN A 388 -16.40 29.67 -0.40
N VAL A 389 -16.03 29.94 0.84
CA VAL A 389 -15.62 31.29 1.27
C VAL A 389 -14.13 31.48 1.08
N THR A 390 -13.74 32.55 0.39
CA THR A 390 -12.33 32.94 0.22
C THR A 390 -12.03 34.21 1.02
N ILE A 391 -10.98 34.16 1.84
CA ILE A 391 -10.38 35.32 2.52
C ILE A 391 -8.96 35.48 2.01
N GLN A 392 -8.65 36.60 1.35
CA GLN A 392 -7.32 36.77 0.78
C GLN A 392 -6.70 38.17 0.90
N GLY A 393 -5.39 38.17 1.12
CA GLY A 393 -4.56 39.37 1.05
C GLY A 393 -4.71 40.33 2.24
N PHE A 394 -5.03 39.86 3.43
CA PHE A 394 -5.21 40.75 4.61
C PHE A 394 -4.10 40.60 5.64
N ASP A 395 -3.77 41.70 6.32
CA ASP A 395 -3.06 41.66 7.61
C ASP A 395 -4.07 41.62 8.76
N ILE A 396 -4.15 40.50 9.47
CA ILE A 396 -5.25 40.17 10.37
C ILE A 396 -4.72 40.02 11.80
N SER A 397 -5.23 40.81 12.74
CA SER A 397 -4.66 40.87 14.09
C SER A 397 -5.65 41.19 15.21
N GLY A 398 -5.23 41.00 16.46
CA GLY A 398 -5.92 41.51 17.65
C GLY A 398 -6.83 40.52 18.37
N ALA A 399 -7.05 39.32 17.83
CA ALA A 399 -7.86 38.26 18.45
C ALA A 399 -7.04 37.45 19.49
N HIS A 400 -6.62 38.09 20.58
CA HIS A 400 -5.62 37.55 21.50
C HIS A 400 -6.18 36.81 22.74
N ASN A 401 -7.50 36.69 22.89
CA ASN A 401 -8.07 35.85 23.97
C ASN A 401 -8.02 34.37 23.62
N TYR A 402 -8.14 33.53 24.66
CA TYR A 402 -8.10 32.07 24.57
C TYR A 402 -8.99 31.52 23.43
N TYR A 403 -8.37 30.71 22.55
CA TYR A 403 -8.99 30.06 21.38
C TYR A 403 -9.63 31.02 20.38
N ARG A 404 -9.03 32.20 20.16
CA ARG A 404 -9.46 33.14 19.11
C ARG A 404 -8.44 33.25 18.00
N ALA A 405 -8.94 33.14 16.79
CA ALA A 405 -8.14 33.04 15.57
C ALA A 405 -8.24 34.32 14.75
N ALA A 406 -7.23 34.57 13.91
CA ALA A 406 -7.32 35.58 12.87
C ALA A 406 -8.42 35.18 11.87
N ILE A 407 -8.33 33.96 11.36
CA ILE A 407 -9.34 33.34 10.49
C ILE A 407 -9.85 32.07 11.15
N TYR A 408 -11.17 31.94 11.29
CA TYR A 408 -11.80 30.73 11.79
C TYR A 408 -12.82 30.20 10.80
N PHE A 409 -12.59 28.99 10.31
CA PHE A 409 -13.55 28.17 9.57
C PHE A 409 -14.24 27.23 10.56
N GLY A 410 -15.52 27.51 10.83
CA GLY A 410 -16.37 26.66 11.64
C GLY A 410 -17.00 25.53 10.84
N ALA A 411 -17.64 24.58 11.54
CA ALA A 411 -18.17 23.36 10.95
C ALA A 411 -19.01 23.60 9.67
N GLY A 412 -18.74 22.81 8.63
CA GLY A 412 -19.40 22.90 7.33
C GLY A 412 -18.92 24.03 6.42
N SER A 413 -17.76 24.62 6.69
CA SER A 413 -17.15 25.66 5.83
C SER A 413 -16.33 25.05 4.68
N ASP A 414 -16.82 23.96 4.09
CA ASP A 414 -16.10 23.16 3.10
C ASP A 414 -15.64 23.98 1.90
N ASN A 415 -14.50 23.61 1.30
CA ASN A 415 -13.90 24.29 0.15
C ASN A 415 -13.52 25.77 0.44
N GLY A 416 -13.37 26.12 1.72
CA GLY A 416 -12.94 27.45 2.13
C GLY A 416 -11.46 27.68 1.84
N LYS A 417 -11.10 28.95 1.62
CA LYS A 417 -9.74 29.35 1.25
C LYS A 417 -9.23 30.50 2.12
N ALA A 418 -8.02 30.35 2.61
CA ALA A 418 -7.24 31.44 3.21
C ALA A 418 -5.94 31.58 2.45
N LEU A 419 -5.82 32.66 1.67
CA LEU A 419 -4.72 32.87 0.72
C LEU A 419 -3.99 34.17 0.99
N ASP A 420 -2.66 34.15 0.98
CA ASP A 420 -1.82 35.36 1.00
C ASP A 420 -2.10 36.31 2.19
N ASN A 421 -2.52 35.76 3.34
CA ASN A 421 -2.80 36.55 4.54
C ASN A 421 -1.60 36.59 5.48
N ARG A 422 -1.46 37.70 6.21
CA ARG A 422 -0.58 37.78 7.38
C ARG A 422 -1.40 37.75 8.66
N CYS A 423 -1.33 36.66 9.41
CA CYS A 423 -2.08 36.43 10.62
C CYS A 423 -1.26 36.81 11.87
N GLY A 424 -1.06 38.11 12.07
CA GLY A 424 -0.29 38.67 13.19
C GLY A 424 1.13 39.09 12.79
N TYR A 425 1.61 40.21 13.34
CA TYR A 425 2.91 40.78 12.95
C TYR A 425 3.73 41.39 14.09
N SER A 426 3.24 41.35 15.33
CA SER A 426 4.01 41.72 16.53
C SER A 426 3.29 41.29 17.83
N ASP A 427 4.00 41.30 18.96
CA ASP A 427 3.47 40.93 20.28
C ASP A 427 2.19 41.67 20.71
N ILE A 428 2.06 42.95 20.32
CA ILE A 428 0.88 43.78 20.65
C ILE A 428 -0.28 43.60 19.66
N TYR A 429 -0.02 42.99 18.51
CA TYR A 429 -0.97 42.71 17.43
C TYR A 429 -1.03 41.19 17.14
N ARG A 430 -0.85 40.35 18.16
CA ARG A 430 -0.92 38.89 18.04
C ARG A 430 -2.37 38.38 17.99
N ASN A 431 -2.51 37.18 17.46
CA ASN A 431 -3.71 36.36 17.61
C ASN A 431 -3.40 35.16 18.51
N TYR A 432 -4.42 34.55 19.13
CA TYR A 432 -4.18 33.32 19.89
C TYR A 432 -3.94 32.12 18.96
N ILE A 433 -4.64 32.06 17.83
CA ILE A 433 -4.35 31.15 16.72
C ILE A 433 -4.23 31.98 15.43
N GLY A 434 -3.33 31.62 14.52
CA GLY A 434 -3.31 32.25 13.20
C GLY A 434 -4.57 31.88 12.41
N ILE A 435 -4.66 30.62 11.99
CA ILE A 435 -5.79 30.07 11.25
C ILE A 435 -6.31 28.84 11.99
N TYR A 436 -7.63 28.77 12.20
CA TYR A 436 -8.28 27.63 12.83
C TYR A 436 -9.36 27.05 11.91
N VAL A 437 -9.25 25.76 11.59
CA VAL A 437 -10.21 24.99 10.81
C VAL A 437 -10.81 23.91 11.70
N PHE A 438 -12.15 23.87 11.76
CA PHE A 438 -12.88 22.87 12.55
C PHE A 438 -13.98 22.25 11.69
N ASP A 439 -13.96 20.92 11.56
CA ASP A 439 -15.01 20.12 10.91
C ASP A 439 -15.39 20.68 9.53
N SER A 440 -14.37 20.97 8.70
CA SER A 440 -14.52 21.57 7.37
C SER A 440 -13.54 20.95 6.39
N ASN A 441 -14.03 20.47 5.26
CA ASN A 441 -13.28 19.64 4.33
C ASN A 441 -12.80 20.41 3.11
N ASN A 442 -11.81 19.85 2.41
CA ASN A 442 -11.28 20.38 1.15
C ASN A 442 -10.77 21.82 1.26
N MET A 443 -10.18 22.17 2.40
CA MET A 443 -9.69 23.52 2.66
C MET A 443 -8.40 23.79 1.88
N ASP A 444 -8.22 25.02 1.39
CA ASP A 444 -6.98 25.47 0.75
C ASP A 444 -6.38 26.64 1.54
N ILE A 445 -5.38 26.32 2.36
CA ILE A 445 -4.69 27.28 3.23
C ILE A 445 -3.28 27.46 2.70
N ALA A 446 -3.08 28.50 1.90
CA ALA A 446 -1.87 28.66 1.12
C ALA A 446 -1.23 30.06 1.23
N ASN A 447 0.10 30.11 1.19
CA ASN A 447 0.90 31.35 1.17
C ASN A 447 0.62 32.30 2.35
N ASN A 448 0.19 31.77 3.50
CA ASN A 448 -0.07 32.60 4.67
C ASN A 448 1.18 32.75 5.54
N ILE A 449 1.28 33.89 6.22
CA ILE A 449 2.31 34.19 7.21
C ILE A 449 1.65 34.22 8.59
N CYS A 450 1.92 33.23 9.43
CA CYS A 450 1.43 33.17 10.81
C CYS A 450 2.59 33.39 11.77
N ASN A 451 2.68 34.57 12.39
CA ASN A 451 3.80 34.93 13.24
C ASN A 451 3.35 35.37 14.65
N TYR A 452 4.22 35.13 15.64
CA TYR A 452 4.23 35.70 16.99
C TYR A 452 3.21 35.16 18.02
N TRP A 453 3.74 34.41 19.00
CA TRP A 453 3.30 34.07 20.37
C TRP A 453 1.80 33.91 20.67
N GLY A 454 1.04 33.36 19.73
CA GLY A 454 -0.11 32.48 20.04
C GLY A 454 0.36 31.02 20.19
N PRO A 455 -0.37 30.13 20.88
CA PRO A 455 -0.02 28.70 20.93
C PRO A 455 0.16 28.06 19.56
N TYR A 456 -0.80 28.24 18.63
CA TYR A 456 -0.77 27.54 17.33
C TYR A 456 -0.67 28.53 16.16
N GLY A 457 0.11 28.18 15.14
CA GLY A 457 0.12 28.90 13.87
C GLY A 457 -1.14 28.57 13.06
N ILE A 458 -1.23 27.32 12.62
CA ILE A 458 -2.40 26.75 11.95
C ILE A 458 -2.88 25.55 12.75
N TYR A 459 -4.13 25.56 13.18
CA TYR A 459 -4.76 24.45 13.88
C TYR A 459 -5.91 23.89 13.03
N ILE A 460 -5.90 22.59 12.80
CA ILE A 460 -6.89 21.86 12.01
C ILE A 460 -7.42 20.70 12.83
N ASP A 461 -8.72 20.53 12.80
CA ASP A 461 -9.42 19.58 13.63
C ASP A 461 -10.57 18.93 12.85
N GLN A 462 -10.58 17.59 12.77
CA GLN A 462 -11.64 16.79 12.14
C GLN A 462 -11.95 17.24 10.70
N SER A 463 -10.91 17.52 9.92
CA SER A 463 -11.04 18.12 8.58
C SER A 463 -10.30 17.26 7.56
N ASN A 464 -10.99 16.89 6.48
CA ASN A 464 -10.49 15.94 5.49
C ASN A 464 -10.15 16.62 4.16
N GLY A 465 -9.35 15.96 3.33
CA GLY A 465 -9.06 16.39 1.95
C GLY A 465 -8.38 17.77 1.85
N SER A 466 -7.84 18.28 2.95
CA SER A 466 -7.41 19.68 3.06
C SER A 466 -5.93 19.84 2.75
N ARG A 467 -5.58 20.96 2.11
CA ARG A 467 -4.22 21.32 1.71
C ARG A 467 -3.71 22.52 2.49
N PHE A 468 -2.51 22.38 3.03
CA PHE A 468 -1.77 23.41 3.76
C PHE A 468 -0.44 23.61 3.05
N SER A 469 -0.36 24.61 2.17
CA SER A 469 0.80 24.76 1.29
C SER A 469 1.52 26.10 1.41
N ASP A 470 2.86 26.07 1.36
CA ASP A 470 3.68 27.27 1.21
C ASP A 470 3.46 28.33 2.32
N ASN A 471 3.05 27.91 3.51
CA ASN A 471 2.86 28.83 4.64
C ASN A 471 4.18 29.06 5.38
N ILE A 472 4.36 30.28 5.88
CA ILE A 472 5.48 30.66 6.74
C ILE A 472 4.96 30.81 8.17
N ILE A 473 5.53 30.06 9.10
CA ILE A 473 5.08 30.02 10.49
C ILE A 473 6.28 30.23 11.42
N GLU A 474 6.25 31.28 12.24
CA GLU A 474 7.37 31.63 13.11
C GLU A 474 6.94 32.05 14.52
N ASP A 475 7.76 31.68 15.51
CA ASP A 475 7.67 32.17 16.90
C ASP A 475 6.35 31.81 17.62
N HIS A 476 5.94 30.54 17.60
CA HIS A 476 4.74 30.06 18.30
C HIS A 476 5.05 29.26 19.57
N GLY A 477 4.19 29.41 20.58
CA GLY A 477 4.41 28.79 21.90
C GLY A 477 4.10 27.29 21.97
N MET A 478 3.40 26.76 20.97
CA MET A 478 3.09 25.34 20.78
C MET A 478 3.38 24.96 19.31
N GLU A 479 2.57 24.12 18.68
CA GLU A 479 2.82 23.57 17.35
C GLU A 479 2.63 24.62 16.24
N GLY A 480 3.53 24.62 15.25
CA GLY A 480 3.41 25.50 14.08
C GLY A 480 2.18 25.15 13.24
N ILE A 481 2.15 23.90 12.76
CA ILE A 481 0.95 23.28 12.17
C ILE A 481 0.53 22.12 13.08
N TYR A 482 -0.73 22.12 13.49
CA TYR A 482 -1.33 21.01 14.22
C TYR A 482 -2.52 20.45 13.44
N LEU A 483 -2.40 19.22 12.96
CA LEU A 483 -3.47 18.47 12.29
C LEU A 483 -3.98 17.37 13.22
N ARG A 484 -5.26 17.45 13.62
CA ARG A 484 -5.91 16.48 14.50
C ARG A 484 -7.07 15.79 13.80
N ASP A 485 -7.08 14.46 13.80
CA ASP A 485 -8.15 13.60 13.30
C ASP A 485 -8.55 13.90 11.84
N GLY A 486 -7.58 14.23 10.97
CA GLY A 486 -7.82 14.53 9.55
C GLY A 486 -7.50 13.36 8.64
N ILE A 487 -8.27 13.20 7.56
CA ILE A 487 -8.09 12.14 6.56
C ILE A 487 -7.74 12.73 5.21
N SER A 488 -6.76 12.14 4.51
CA SER A 488 -6.38 12.57 3.15
C SER A 488 -5.93 14.04 3.06
N CYS A 489 -5.28 14.55 4.10
CA CYS A 489 -4.76 15.91 4.14
C CYS A 489 -3.32 15.97 3.60
N THR A 490 -2.97 17.10 2.99
CA THR A 490 -1.63 17.36 2.46
C THR A 490 -1.02 18.59 3.13
N ILE A 491 0.11 18.42 3.81
CA ILE A 491 0.92 19.50 4.39
C ILE A 491 2.19 19.60 3.54
N SER A 492 2.34 20.67 2.76
CA SER A 492 3.43 20.76 1.77
C SER A 492 4.12 22.11 1.65
N GLY A 493 5.43 22.13 1.44
CA GLY A 493 6.15 23.38 1.15
C GLY A 493 6.18 24.42 2.28
N ASN A 494 5.76 24.06 3.51
CA ASN A 494 5.68 25.02 4.61
C ASN A 494 7.05 25.26 5.25
N ALA A 495 7.33 26.50 5.63
CA ALA A 495 8.52 26.90 6.37
C ALA A 495 8.14 27.24 7.82
N ILE A 496 8.60 26.42 8.78
CA ILE A 496 8.16 26.49 10.18
C ILE A 496 9.37 26.57 11.10
N THR A 497 9.48 27.65 11.88
CA THR A 497 10.61 27.83 12.78
C THR A 497 10.22 28.35 14.15
N ARG A 498 11.05 28.02 15.16
CA ARG A 498 10.90 28.53 16.54
C ARG A 498 9.52 28.27 17.14
N CYS A 499 8.94 27.11 16.82
CA CYS A 499 7.74 26.59 17.45
C CYS A 499 8.11 25.55 18.52
N ARG A 500 7.14 25.02 19.26
CA ARG A 500 7.38 23.87 20.13
C ARG A 500 7.73 22.65 19.28
N ARG A 501 6.80 22.25 18.42
CA ARG A 501 7.05 21.34 17.30
C ARG A 501 6.75 22.07 16.00
N GLY A 502 7.46 21.75 14.93
CA GLY A 502 7.18 22.33 13.62
C GLY A 502 5.80 21.89 13.12
N ILE A 503 5.68 20.60 12.83
CA ILE A 503 4.44 19.96 12.39
C ILE A 503 4.09 18.84 13.37
N GLU A 504 2.87 18.86 13.90
CA GLU A 504 2.29 17.73 14.64
C GLU A 504 1.06 17.21 13.91
N VAL A 505 1.02 15.90 13.69
CA VAL A 505 -0.13 15.19 13.13
C VAL A 505 -0.57 14.14 14.14
N PHE A 506 -1.83 14.22 14.58
CA PHE A 506 -2.39 13.38 15.63
C PHE A 506 -3.66 12.69 15.14
N GLY A 507 -3.74 11.36 15.27
CA GLY A 507 -4.98 10.62 14.98
C GLY A 507 -5.41 10.64 13.51
N ALA A 508 -4.50 10.97 12.60
CA ALA A 508 -4.79 11.18 11.18
C ALA A 508 -4.60 9.90 10.35
N GLU A 509 -5.16 9.87 9.13
CA GLU A 509 -5.02 8.74 8.19
C GLU A 509 -4.82 9.22 6.76
N ASN A 510 -4.07 8.46 5.96
CA ASN A 510 -3.82 8.74 4.55
C ASN A 510 -3.29 10.17 4.27
N CYS A 511 -2.53 10.73 5.21
CA CYS A 511 -2.03 12.10 5.12
C CYS A 511 -0.61 12.15 4.58
N THR A 512 -0.34 13.16 3.75
CA THR A 512 0.98 13.42 3.16
C THR A 512 1.61 14.66 3.79
N ILE A 513 2.85 14.52 4.25
CA ILE A 513 3.70 15.60 4.76
C ILE A 513 4.92 15.67 3.84
N ALA A 514 4.90 16.63 2.91
CA ALA A 514 5.87 16.68 1.81
C ALA A 514 6.63 18.01 1.71
N ASP A 515 7.94 17.98 1.46
CA ASP A 515 8.71 19.18 1.11
C ASP A 515 8.64 20.34 2.12
N ASN A 516 8.41 20.06 3.41
CA ASN A 516 8.36 21.08 4.46
C ASN A 516 9.76 21.33 5.03
N SER A 517 10.01 22.55 5.50
CA SER A 517 11.21 22.94 6.22
C SER A 517 10.86 23.26 7.67
N THR A 518 11.34 22.45 8.63
CA THR A 518 11.15 22.68 10.06
C THR A 518 12.52 22.84 10.74
N SER A 519 12.71 23.93 11.49
CA SER A 519 14.00 24.17 12.17
C SER A 519 13.91 25.05 13.41
N ALA A 520 14.91 24.95 14.28
CA ALA A 520 15.00 25.72 15.52
C ALA A 520 13.77 25.59 16.43
N ASN A 521 13.05 24.47 16.33
CA ASN A 521 11.93 24.18 17.22
C ASN A 521 12.44 23.68 18.58
N THR A 522 11.69 23.94 19.65
CA THR A 522 12.13 23.58 21.01
C THR A 522 11.94 22.10 21.34
N GLN A 523 11.29 21.35 20.46
CA GLN A 523 11.16 19.90 20.47
C GLN A 523 11.38 19.39 19.03
N ASP A 524 10.46 18.59 18.51
CA ASP A 524 10.59 17.91 17.23
C ASP A 524 10.34 18.83 16.02
N GLY A 525 10.96 18.52 14.89
CA GLY A 525 10.62 19.18 13.64
C GLY A 525 9.29 18.70 13.08
N ILE A 526 9.14 17.39 12.87
CA ILE A 526 7.89 16.73 12.42
C ILE A 526 7.57 15.60 13.40
N HIS A 527 6.35 15.55 13.90
CA HIS A 527 5.89 14.51 14.82
C HIS A 527 4.53 13.96 14.41
N THR A 528 4.44 12.66 14.12
CA THR A 528 3.17 11.94 13.88
C THR A 528 2.85 11.04 15.08
N ILE A 529 1.65 11.15 15.64
CA ILE A 529 1.26 10.50 16.89
C ILE A 529 -0.07 9.77 16.71
N ASN A 530 -0.13 8.48 17.06
CA ASN A 530 -1.35 7.67 17.02
C ASN A 530 -2.10 7.75 15.68
N CYS A 531 -1.37 7.87 14.57
CA CYS A 531 -1.99 7.93 13.25
C CYS A 531 -2.31 6.52 12.75
N GLY A 532 -3.35 6.41 11.93
CA GLY A 532 -3.68 5.16 11.24
C GLY A 532 -2.77 4.94 10.04
N ILE A 533 -3.23 4.13 9.09
CA ILE A 533 -2.44 3.76 7.90
C ILE A 533 -2.31 4.92 6.91
N GLY A 534 -1.30 4.82 6.02
CA GLY A 534 -1.16 5.71 4.88
C GLY A 534 -0.50 7.07 5.19
N ILE A 535 0.24 7.17 6.30
CA ILE A 535 1.06 8.36 6.58
C ILE A 535 2.32 8.33 5.71
N SER A 536 2.48 9.37 4.89
CA SER A 536 3.66 9.58 4.05
C SER A 536 4.41 10.84 4.47
N ILE A 537 5.70 10.71 4.79
CA ILE A 537 6.61 11.80 5.15
C ILE A 537 7.75 11.80 4.13
N SER A 538 7.72 12.74 3.17
CA SER A 538 8.68 12.75 2.06
C SER A 538 9.30 14.10 1.72
N GLY A 539 10.57 14.14 1.32
CA GLY A 539 11.22 15.37 0.85
C GLY A 539 11.41 16.47 1.90
N ASN A 540 11.13 16.21 3.18
CA ASN A 540 11.17 17.25 4.21
C ASN A 540 12.61 17.55 4.67
N THR A 541 12.86 18.80 5.04
CA THR A 541 14.09 19.23 5.73
C THR A 541 13.74 19.56 7.19
N SER A 542 14.14 18.69 8.11
CA SER A 542 13.81 18.75 9.53
C SER A 542 15.08 18.85 10.37
N ASP A 543 15.72 20.02 10.28
CA ASP A 543 17.09 20.23 10.72
C ASP A 543 17.17 21.19 11.92
N SER A 544 18.18 21.03 12.78
CA SER A 544 18.47 21.95 13.89
C SER A 544 17.32 22.12 14.89
N ASN A 545 16.61 21.04 15.20
CA ASN A 545 15.57 21.01 16.23
C ASN A 545 16.16 20.49 17.56
N ALA A 546 15.58 20.93 18.68
CA ALA A 546 16.12 20.64 20.01
C ALA A 546 15.82 19.22 20.52
N GLU A 547 14.97 18.46 19.82
CA GLU A 547 14.76 17.03 20.06
C GLU A 547 14.98 16.24 18.76
N VAL A 548 13.93 15.68 18.16
CA VAL A 548 14.06 14.81 16.99
C VAL A 548 13.77 15.58 15.70
N GLY A 549 14.48 15.25 14.62
CA GLY A 549 14.11 15.74 13.29
C GLY A 549 12.71 15.26 12.89
N ILE A 550 12.55 13.96 12.66
CA ILE A 550 11.27 13.32 12.32
C ILE A 550 10.96 12.22 13.33
N PHE A 551 9.82 12.34 14.02
CA PHE A 551 9.38 11.39 15.03
C PHE A 551 8.03 10.76 14.63
N VAL A 552 8.05 9.45 14.36
CA VAL A 552 6.86 8.62 14.16
C VAL A 552 6.58 7.83 15.45
N GLU A 553 5.52 8.21 16.16
CA GLU A 553 5.09 7.59 17.41
C GLU A 553 3.73 6.89 17.25
N SER A 554 3.69 5.60 17.61
CA SER A 554 2.47 4.78 17.59
C SER A 554 1.66 4.86 16.28
N SER A 555 2.36 4.92 15.15
CA SER A 555 1.81 5.16 13.81
C SER A 555 2.39 4.16 12.81
N SER A 556 1.91 2.92 12.85
CA SER A 556 2.38 1.81 12.01
C SER A 556 2.10 2.04 10.52
N HIS A 557 2.87 1.39 9.66
CA HIS A 557 2.78 1.52 8.19
C HIS A 557 3.10 2.94 7.66
N ALA A 558 3.93 3.68 8.39
CA ALA A 558 4.42 4.97 7.91
C ALA A 558 5.47 4.79 6.82
N VAL A 559 5.46 5.67 5.82
CA VAL A 559 6.49 5.77 4.79
C VAL A 559 7.29 7.05 5.04
N VAL A 560 8.56 6.91 5.42
CA VAL A 560 9.48 8.02 5.69
C VAL A 560 10.60 7.97 4.65
N MET A 561 10.52 8.78 3.60
CA MET A 561 11.47 8.69 2.49
C MET A 561 12.02 10.02 1.98
N ASP A 562 13.25 10.02 1.50
CA ASP A 562 13.85 11.18 0.83
C ASP A 562 13.92 12.44 1.72
N ASN A 563 14.00 12.28 3.05
CA ASN A 563 14.06 13.40 4.00
C ASN A 563 15.49 13.73 4.43
N SER A 564 15.68 14.98 4.84
CA SER A 564 16.86 15.50 5.53
C SER A 564 16.53 15.74 7.00
N ALA A 565 17.27 15.13 7.93
CA ALA A 565 17.07 15.30 9.37
C ALA A 565 18.41 15.47 10.09
N ASN A 566 18.99 16.66 10.01
CA ASN A 566 20.36 16.92 10.42
C ASN A 566 20.48 17.90 11.59
N TRP A 567 21.61 17.84 12.31
CA TRP A 567 21.96 18.79 13.36
C TRP A 567 20.92 18.90 14.48
N ASN A 568 20.13 17.85 14.72
CA ASN A 568 19.18 17.84 15.83
C ASN A 568 19.88 17.44 17.14
N ASP A 569 19.47 18.04 18.25
CA ASP A 569 20.11 17.86 19.56
C ASP A 569 19.85 16.46 20.15
N LEU A 570 18.95 15.66 19.55
CA LEU A 570 18.79 14.22 19.83
C LEU A 570 19.01 13.38 18.57
N SER A 571 17.94 12.81 18.01
CA SER A 571 18.02 11.88 16.88
C SER A 571 17.52 12.52 15.59
N GLY A 572 17.99 12.04 14.44
CA GLY A 572 17.48 12.48 13.16
C GLY A 572 16.07 11.95 12.89
N ILE A 573 15.91 10.63 12.83
CA ILE A 573 14.64 9.96 12.59
C ILE A 573 14.38 8.92 13.68
N VAL A 574 13.18 8.95 14.27
CA VAL A 574 12.73 7.99 15.28
C VAL A 574 11.43 7.31 14.84
N ILE A 575 11.42 5.98 14.88
CA ILE A 575 10.23 5.13 14.71
C ILE A 575 10.00 4.43 16.05
N TYR A 576 8.93 4.78 16.75
CA TYR A 576 8.64 4.30 18.10
C TYR A 576 7.25 3.65 18.16
N SER A 577 7.18 2.41 18.62
CA SER A 577 5.94 1.63 18.68
C SER A 577 5.14 1.64 17.35
N SER A 578 5.84 1.66 16.22
CA SER A 578 5.29 1.93 14.88
C SER A 578 5.77 0.88 13.88
N SER A 579 5.30 -0.35 14.06
CA SER A 579 5.66 -1.53 13.25
C SER A 579 5.28 -1.39 11.78
N SER A 580 5.86 -2.25 10.93
CA SER A 580 5.57 -2.34 9.49
C SER A 580 5.83 -1.04 8.71
N SER A 581 6.72 -0.19 9.22
CA SER A 581 7.05 1.11 8.62
C SER A 581 8.27 1.02 7.68
N ASN A 582 8.31 1.86 6.65
CA ASN A 582 9.42 1.95 5.70
C ASN A 582 10.17 3.27 5.87
N VAL A 583 11.47 3.19 6.15
CA VAL A 583 12.38 4.33 6.25
C VAL A 583 13.43 4.22 5.16
N SER A 584 13.34 5.03 4.09
CA SER A 584 14.26 4.88 2.96
C SER A 584 14.81 6.16 2.35
N ARG A 585 16.05 6.11 1.81
CA ARG A 585 16.67 7.25 1.10
C ARG A 585 16.77 8.55 1.91
N ASN A 586 16.86 8.46 3.24
CA ASN A 586 16.99 9.65 4.09
C ASN A 586 18.47 10.03 4.30
N THR A 587 18.73 11.34 4.37
CA THR A 587 20.03 11.91 4.74
C THR A 587 19.97 12.40 6.19
N VAL A 588 20.76 11.77 7.05
CA VAL A 588 20.66 11.95 8.50
C VAL A 588 22.03 12.15 9.11
N THR A 589 22.41 13.40 9.34
CA THR A 589 23.78 13.75 9.68
C THR A 589 23.91 14.68 10.88
N TRP A 590 25.01 14.53 11.63
CA TRP A 590 25.36 15.43 12.73
C TRP A 590 24.30 15.55 13.84
N ASN A 591 23.56 14.48 14.14
CA ASN A 591 22.67 14.46 15.30
C ASN A 591 23.44 13.94 16.53
N ASP A 592 23.14 14.47 17.71
CA ASP A 592 23.92 14.21 18.93
C ASP A 592 23.76 12.75 19.43
N ASP A 593 22.60 12.12 19.20
CA ASP A 593 22.31 10.72 19.55
C ASP A 593 22.30 9.82 18.30
N TYR A 594 21.13 9.47 17.77
CA TYR A 594 21.01 8.47 16.72
C TYR A 594 20.74 9.12 15.36
N GLY A 595 21.28 8.53 14.28
CA GLY A 595 20.80 8.85 12.95
C GLY A 595 19.34 8.37 12.82
N ILE A 596 19.17 7.06 12.71
CA ILE A 596 17.85 6.41 12.68
C ILE A 596 17.71 5.51 13.90
N TYR A 597 16.62 5.68 14.64
CA TYR A 597 16.32 4.89 15.83
C TYR A 597 14.96 4.21 15.71
N ILE A 598 14.98 2.88 15.69
CA ILE A 598 13.78 2.04 15.67
C ILE A 598 13.62 1.42 17.06
N ASN A 599 12.49 1.68 17.71
CA ASN A 599 12.24 1.23 19.07
C ASN A 599 10.85 0.61 19.22
N HIS A 600 10.78 -0.58 19.81
CA HIS A 600 9.51 -1.32 19.98
C HIS A 600 8.69 -1.40 18.69
N SER A 601 9.37 -1.47 17.54
CA SER A 601 8.75 -1.42 16.21
C SER A 601 9.31 -2.58 15.40
N ASP A 602 8.42 -3.49 15.05
CA ASP A 602 8.76 -4.75 14.40
C ASP A 602 8.42 -4.70 12.91
N ASN A 603 9.02 -5.59 12.12
CA ASN A 603 8.71 -5.73 10.69
C ASN A 603 8.90 -4.43 9.86
N CYS A 604 9.71 -3.49 10.35
CA CYS A 604 10.08 -2.29 9.60
C CYS A 604 11.18 -2.60 8.57
N THR A 605 11.21 -1.81 7.51
CA THR A 605 12.30 -1.81 6.53
C THR A 605 13.05 -0.49 6.63
N VAL A 606 14.37 -0.55 6.85
CA VAL A 606 15.26 0.62 6.84
C VAL A 606 16.22 0.42 5.68
N SER A 607 16.06 1.17 4.59
CA SER A 607 16.81 0.94 3.35
C SER A 607 17.41 2.17 2.69
N ASP A 608 18.58 2.06 2.08
CA ASP A 608 19.21 3.15 1.29
C ASP A 608 19.40 4.47 2.06
N ASN A 609 19.54 4.46 3.39
CA ASN A 609 19.73 5.69 4.17
C ASN A 609 21.22 6.02 4.35
N SER A 610 21.53 7.32 4.39
CA SER A 610 22.87 7.85 4.70
C SER A 610 22.89 8.43 6.11
N THR A 611 23.47 7.71 7.06
CA THR A 611 23.60 8.13 8.47
C THR A 611 25.05 8.48 8.82
N VAL A 612 25.36 9.78 8.88
CA VAL A 612 26.76 10.25 8.95
C VAL A 612 27.04 11.16 10.13
N ARG A 613 28.08 10.86 10.92
CA ARG A 613 28.50 11.67 12.09
C ARG A 613 27.41 11.86 13.14
N ASN A 614 26.67 10.81 13.44
CA ASN A 614 25.82 10.73 14.62
C ASN A 614 26.56 9.96 15.74
N SER A 615 26.00 9.86 16.95
CA SER A 615 26.56 8.93 17.95
C SER A 615 26.44 7.48 17.46
N SER A 616 25.24 7.01 17.12
CA SER A 616 25.07 5.76 16.36
C SER A 616 24.37 6.04 15.02
N GLY A 617 24.79 5.37 13.96
CA GLY A 617 24.16 5.53 12.64
C GLY A 617 22.71 5.03 12.64
N ILE A 618 22.53 3.73 12.84
CA ILE A 618 21.22 3.08 12.96
C ILE A 618 21.19 2.29 14.27
N GLN A 619 20.09 2.38 15.02
CA GLN A 619 19.87 1.53 16.18
C GLN A 619 18.47 0.88 16.19
N LEU A 620 18.46 -0.43 16.43
CA LEU A 620 17.28 -1.24 16.76
C LEU A 620 17.26 -1.52 18.26
N ASN A 621 16.15 -1.24 18.94
CA ASN A 621 15.99 -1.47 20.37
C ASN A 621 14.63 -2.10 20.68
N TYR A 622 14.62 -3.34 21.17
CA TYR A 622 13.42 -4.18 21.31
C TYR A 622 12.58 -4.18 20.02
N ALA A 623 13.24 -4.35 18.87
CA ALA A 623 12.65 -4.20 17.55
C ALA A 623 12.98 -5.46 16.74
N ASP A 624 12.01 -6.36 16.62
CA ASP A 624 12.19 -7.69 16.06
C ASP A 624 11.81 -7.76 14.58
N ASN A 625 12.41 -8.70 13.85
CA ASN A 625 12.06 -9.03 12.46
C ASN A 625 12.15 -7.84 11.47
N ASN A 626 13.03 -6.87 11.72
CA ASN A 626 13.25 -5.75 10.83
C ASN A 626 14.28 -6.09 9.74
N THR A 627 14.16 -5.43 8.59
CA THR A 627 15.11 -5.53 7.47
C THR A 627 15.92 -4.25 7.35
N ILE A 628 17.23 -4.35 7.46
CA ILE A 628 18.21 -3.26 7.30
C ILE A 628 19.01 -3.54 6.04
N LEU A 629 18.79 -2.75 4.99
CA LEU A 629 19.27 -3.03 3.64
C LEU A 629 19.97 -1.82 3.02
N LEU A 630 21.16 -1.97 2.43
CA LEU A 630 21.77 -0.91 1.61
C LEU A 630 22.02 0.44 2.33
N ASN A 631 22.13 0.45 3.66
CA ASN A 631 22.38 1.70 4.39
C ASN A 631 23.88 2.04 4.46
N GLU A 632 24.20 3.32 4.35
CA GLU A 632 25.54 3.86 4.55
C GLU A 632 25.63 4.56 5.93
N CYS A 633 26.28 3.92 6.89
CA CYS A 633 26.48 4.42 8.24
C CYS A 633 27.94 4.83 8.45
N ALA A 634 28.32 6.07 8.15
CA ALA A 634 29.72 6.49 8.13
C ALA A 634 30.10 7.51 9.21
N ASN A 635 31.31 7.36 9.76
CA ASN A 635 31.89 8.29 10.73
C ASN A 635 31.04 8.53 11.98
N ASN A 636 30.24 7.54 12.40
CA ASN A 636 29.47 7.63 13.65
C ASN A 636 30.39 7.36 14.85
N ASP A 637 30.16 8.07 15.96
CA ASP A 637 31.11 8.17 17.08
C ASP A 637 31.11 6.96 18.02
N TRP A 638 29.99 6.26 18.16
CA TRP A 638 29.83 5.06 18.98
C TRP A 638 29.80 3.79 18.13
N CYS A 639 28.88 3.72 17.17
CA CYS A 639 28.80 2.59 16.24
C CYS A 639 28.09 2.94 14.93
N GLY A 640 28.31 2.12 13.90
CA GLY A 640 27.57 2.25 12.65
C GLY A 640 26.13 1.74 12.79
N ILE A 641 25.98 0.47 13.16
CA ILE A 641 24.69 -0.19 13.38
C ILE A 641 24.67 -0.87 14.76
N GLN A 642 23.63 -0.63 15.56
CA GLN A 642 23.43 -1.27 16.85
C GLN A 642 22.13 -2.08 16.88
N ILE A 643 22.23 -3.32 17.35
CA ILE A 643 21.10 -4.20 17.60
C ILE A 643 21.07 -4.48 19.10
N TYR A 644 20.06 -3.98 19.80
CA TYR A 644 19.93 -4.09 21.24
C TYR A 644 18.64 -4.83 21.60
N GLN A 645 18.79 -5.95 22.31
CA GLN A 645 17.68 -6.81 22.78
C GLN A 645 16.63 -7.08 21.70
N SER A 646 17.09 -7.35 20.48
CA SER A 646 16.28 -7.51 19.28
C SER A 646 16.65 -8.81 18.55
N THR A 647 15.68 -9.45 17.93
CA THR A 647 15.77 -10.81 17.38
C THR A 647 15.21 -10.88 15.96
N GLY A 648 15.66 -11.87 15.19
CA GLY A 648 15.12 -12.13 13.84
C GLY A 648 15.39 -11.03 12.80
N ASN A 649 16.27 -10.05 13.08
CA ASN A 649 16.54 -8.96 12.15
C ASN A 649 17.49 -9.41 11.03
N LEU A 650 17.24 -8.92 9.82
CA LEU A 650 18.05 -9.15 8.63
C LEU A 650 18.89 -7.91 8.31
N LEU A 651 20.21 -8.07 8.25
CA LEU A 651 21.14 -7.04 7.81
C LEU A 651 21.83 -7.49 6.53
N LYS A 652 21.57 -6.80 5.43
CA LYS A 652 22.11 -7.16 4.11
C LYS A 652 22.64 -5.91 3.39
N GLU A 653 23.80 -6.02 2.73
CA GLU A 653 24.33 -4.97 1.85
C GLU A 653 24.56 -3.59 2.50
N ASN A 654 24.73 -3.53 3.82
CA ASN A 654 25.01 -2.27 4.52
C ASN A 654 26.51 -1.97 4.56
N VAL A 655 26.86 -0.70 4.50
CA VAL A 655 28.21 -0.19 4.71
C VAL A 655 28.24 0.54 6.04
N ALA A 656 28.96 0.01 7.03
CA ALA A 656 29.07 0.66 8.33
C ALA A 656 30.54 0.93 8.68
N GLN A 657 30.85 2.20 8.92
CA GLN A 657 32.18 2.69 9.25
C GLN A 657 32.10 3.59 10.49
N THR A 658 32.94 3.32 11.48
CA THR A 658 33.05 4.20 12.65
C THR A 658 33.98 5.38 12.44
N SER A 659 33.76 6.42 13.23
CA SER A 659 34.61 7.62 13.23
C SER A 659 36.07 7.25 13.47
N PRO A 660 37.03 7.76 12.67
CA PRO A 660 38.46 7.51 12.89
C PRO A 660 38.95 8.16 14.20
N TYR A 661 38.12 8.98 14.84
CA TYR A 661 38.40 9.63 16.13
C TYR A 661 37.65 8.99 17.30
N ALA A 662 36.80 7.98 17.04
CA ALA A 662 36.03 7.29 18.06
C ALA A 662 36.94 6.57 19.05
N THR A 663 36.66 6.74 20.35
CA THR A 663 37.36 6.04 21.44
C THR A 663 36.77 4.66 21.75
N LYS A 664 35.55 4.39 21.25
CA LYS A 664 34.85 3.11 21.16
C LYS A 664 34.13 3.13 19.81
N GLY A 665 34.31 2.13 18.96
CA GLY A 665 33.91 2.31 17.55
C GLY A 665 33.80 1.01 16.78
N ASN A 666 32.82 0.19 17.14
CA ASN A 666 32.44 -0.99 16.37
C ASN A 666 31.54 -0.59 15.20
N ALA A 667 31.80 -1.10 14.00
CA ALA A 667 30.93 -0.87 12.86
C ALA A 667 29.54 -1.46 13.11
N ILE A 668 29.50 -2.62 13.76
CA ILE A 668 28.27 -3.29 14.20
C ILE A 668 28.38 -3.76 15.65
N MET A 669 27.30 -3.58 16.41
CA MET A 669 27.17 -4.00 17.81
C MET A 669 25.91 -4.81 18.05
N TYR A 670 26.04 -6.04 18.54
CA TYR A 670 24.95 -6.83 19.12
C TYR A 670 25.03 -6.77 20.65
N SER A 671 23.91 -6.44 21.30
CA SER A 671 23.81 -6.30 22.75
C SER A 671 22.53 -6.97 23.24
N GLY A 672 22.62 -8.29 23.43
CA GLY A 672 21.47 -9.17 23.65
C GLY A 672 20.59 -9.36 22.42
N GLY A 673 19.76 -10.41 22.45
CA GLY A 673 18.94 -10.84 21.32
C GLY A 673 19.69 -11.77 20.36
N SER A 674 19.03 -12.85 19.93
CA SER A 674 19.59 -13.91 19.09
C SER A 674 18.78 -14.08 17.81
N GLY A 675 19.29 -14.86 16.87
CA GLY A 675 18.59 -15.19 15.61
C GLY A 675 18.62 -14.07 14.58
N ASN A 676 19.46 -13.06 14.76
CA ASN A 676 19.68 -12.05 13.72
C ASN A 676 20.65 -12.61 12.66
N ILE A 677 20.48 -12.19 11.41
CA ILE A 677 21.24 -12.68 10.26
C ILE A 677 21.90 -11.48 9.58
N ALA A 678 23.22 -11.53 9.42
CA ALA A 678 23.99 -10.51 8.72
C ALA A 678 24.87 -11.14 7.63
N PHE A 679 24.72 -10.72 6.37
CA PHE A 679 25.59 -11.14 5.27
C PHE A 679 25.71 -10.05 4.21
N LEU A 680 26.76 -10.09 3.39
CA LEU A 680 27.06 -9.09 2.36
C LEU A 680 27.21 -7.66 2.91
N ASN A 681 27.58 -7.49 4.17
CA ASN A 681 27.82 -6.15 4.72
C ASN A 681 29.32 -5.81 4.69
N SER A 682 29.63 -4.52 4.67
CA SER A 682 30.99 -3.98 4.75
C SER A 682 31.19 -3.24 6.08
N PHE A 683 31.97 -3.82 6.98
CA PHE A 683 32.18 -3.30 8.34
C PHE A 683 33.61 -2.80 8.55
N ALA A 684 33.76 -1.50 8.75
CA ALA A 684 35.05 -0.86 9.00
C ALA A 684 35.14 -0.26 10.42
N GLY A 685 36.04 -0.79 11.24
CA GLY A 685 36.29 -0.32 12.60
C GLY A 685 37.24 0.88 12.69
N SER A 686 37.38 1.44 13.89
CA SER A 686 38.27 2.58 14.16
C SER A 686 39.75 2.20 14.07
N ILE A 687 40.57 3.15 13.58
CA ILE A 687 42.05 3.03 13.47
C ILE A 687 42.76 2.81 14.82
N TYR A 688 42.06 2.95 15.95
CA TYR A 688 42.61 2.75 17.30
C TYR A 688 42.48 1.30 17.82
N GLY A 689 42.21 0.33 16.95
CA GLY A 689 42.23 -1.10 17.31
C GLY A 689 40.95 -1.62 17.94
N ALA A 690 39.82 -0.92 17.76
CA ALA A 690 38.50 -1.47 18.07
C ALA A 690 38.15 -2.54 17.01
N ALA A 691 37.65 -3.70 17.45
CA ALA A 691 37.14 -4.71 16.54
C ALA A 691 35.99 -4.13 15.70
N PRO A 692 35.87 -4.43 14.40
CA PRO A 692 34.74 -3.96 13.59
C PRO A 692 33.40 -4.50 14.10
N VAL A 693 33.40 -5.64 14.80
CA VAL A 693 32.23 -6.28 15.39
C VAL A 693 32.35 -6.34 16.90
N TYR A 694 31.26 -6.08 17.59
CA TYR A 694 31.07 -6.44 18.99
C TYR A 694 29.78 -7.25 19.15
N SER A 695 29.84 -8.31 19.95
CA SER A 695 28.69 -9.10 20.39
C SER A 695 28.94 -9.53 21.83
N ASP A 696 27.91 -9.50 22.69
CA ASP A 696 28.03 -10.06 24.03
C ASP A 696 27.85 -11.58 24.03
N ASN A 697 28.44 -12.26 25.01
CA ASN A 697 28.56 -13.73 25.01
C ASN A 697 27.22 -14.50 25.14
N ASN A 698 26.08 -13.82 25.17
CA ASN A 698 24.75 -14.43 25.33
C ASN A 698 23.89 -14.34 24.05
N ALA A 699 24.34 -13.62 23.03
CA ALA A 699 23.64 -13.47 21.75
C ALA A 699 24.21 -14.44 20.70
N VAL A 700 23.34 -15.25 20.08
CA VAL A 700 23.71 -16.18 18.99
C VAL A 700 23.14 -15.64 17.68
N ASN A 701 24.00 -15.25 16.75
CA ASN A 701 23.62 -14.63 15.47
C ASN A 701 24.36 -15.28 14.29
N SER A 702 23.74 -15.25 13.11
CA SER A 702 24.35 -15.75 11.88
C SER A 702 25.08 -14.64 11.14
N TRP A 703 26.28 -14.94 10.65
CA TRP A 703 27.15 -14.00 9.91
C TRP A 703 27.36 -14.40 8.45
N VAL A 704 26.49 -15.27 7.95
CA VAL A 704 26.53 -15.84 6.62
C VAL A 704 25.12 -15.91 6.05
N SER A 705 25.01 -15.91 4.73
CA SER A 705 23.72 -16.07 4.05
C SER A 705 23.00 -17.35 4.47
N PRO A 706 21.67 -17.33 4.63
CA PRO A 706 20.89 -18.52 4.99
C PRO A 706 20.74 -19.50 3.82
N ILE A 707 20.98 -19.01 2.59
CA ILE A 707 20.93 -19.76 1.34
C ILE A 707 22.22 -19.57 0.55
N VAL A 708 22.45 -20.45 -0.41
CA VAL A 708 23.53 -20.33 -1.40
C VAL A 708 23.20 -19.16 -2.34
N ILE A 709 24.17 -18.27 -2.57
CA ILE A 709 24.03 -17.08 -3.40
C ILE A 709 24.98 -17.19 -4.61
N THR A 710 24.49 -16.78 -5.78
CA THR A 710 25.33 -16.60 -6.98
C THR A 710 25.83 -15.15 -7.02
N TYR A 711 27.14 -14.97 -7.12
CA TYR A 711 27.77 -13.65 -7.10
C TYR A 711 28.95 -13.57 -8.06
N ILE A 712 29.29 -12.35 -8.46
CA ILE A 712 30.44 -12.03 -9.31
C ILE A 712 31.52 -11.38 -8.46
N TYR A 713 32.73 -11.94 -8.50
CA TYR A 713 33.93 -11.38 -7.89
C TYR A 713 35.05 -11.33 -8.93
N ASN A 714 35.71 -10.17 -9.08
CA ASN A 714 36.75 -9.94 -10.11
C ASN A 714 36.33 -10.36 -11.54
N GLY A 715 35.04 -10.27 -11.87
CA GLY A 715 34.50 -10.61 -13.18
C GLY A 715 34.26 -12.10 -13.43
N MET A 716 34.45 -12.97 -12.43
CA MET A 716 34.11 -14.40 -12.47
C MET A 716 32.87 -14.67 -11.60
N THR A 717 32.05 -15.63 -12.02
CA THR A 717 30.83 -16.03 -11.30
C THR A 717 31.14 -17.20 -10.36
N PHE A 718 30.66 -17.09 -9.13
CA PHE A 718 30.78 -18.09 -8.06
C PHE A 718 29.42 -18.33 -7.42
N THR A 719 29.31 -19.46 -6.71
CA THR A 719 28.10 -19.86 -6.02
C THR A 719 28.48 -20.42 -4.66
N GLY A 720 27.91 -19.88 -3.57
CA GLY A 720 28.25 -20.32 -2.22
C GLY A 720 27.52 -19.55 -1.14
N PHE A 721 27.76 -19.93 0.11
CA PHE A 721 27.35 -19.15 1.27
C PHE A 721 28.29 -17.95 1.44
N ILE A 722 27.75 -16.73 1.52
CA ILE A 722 28.55 -15.50 1.56
C ILE A 722 28.45 -14.82 2.92
N GLY A 723 29.60 -14.43 3.48
CA GLY A 723 29.70 -13.75 4.76
C GLY A 723 29.71 -12.23 4.65
N ASN A 724 30.43 -11.57 5.55
CA ASN A 724 30.59 -10.11 5.58
C ASN A 724 32.07 -9.73 5.41
N TYR A 725 32.33 -8.48 5.00
CA TYR A 725 33.67 -7.91 5.02
C TYR A 725 33.94 -7.23 6.36
N TYR A 726 35.11 -7.50 6.93
CA TYR A 726 35.58 -6.86 8.15
C TYR A 726 36.94 -6.19 7.89
N SER A 727 37.07 -4.89 8.17
CA SER A 727 38.37 -4.22 8.02
C SER A 727 39.45 -4.92 8.87
N ASN A 728 40.65 -5.12 8.29
CA ASN A 728 41.87 -5.55 8.99
C ASN A 728 41.99 -7.04 9.40
N HIS A 729 41.24 -7.98 8.81
CA HIS A 729 41.44 -9.42 9.08
C HIS A 729 42.65 -10.03 8.33
N GLY A 730 42.92 -9.62 7.09
CA GLY A 730 44.10 -10.06 6.32
C GLY A 730 44.17 -11.57 6.03
N LEU A 731 43.02 -12.23 5.90
CA LEU A 731 42.90 -13.67 5.64
C LEU A 731 43.13 -13.97 4.15
N ALA A 732 43.56 -15.19 3.86
CA ALA A 732 43.83 -15.64 2.50
C ALA A 732 42.56 -16.13 1.80
N ASP A 733 42.51 -15.88 0.50
CA ASP A 733 41.57 -16.43 -0.48
C ASP A 733 42.41 -17.24 -1.47
N GLY A 734 42.50 -18.55 -1.21
CA GLY A 734 43.41 -19.47 -1.89
C GLY A 734 42.85 -20.03 -3.19
N ASP A 735 41.52 -20.10 -3.32
CA ASP A 735 40.84 -20.57 -4.53
C ASP A 735 40.38 -19.42 -5.45
N GLY A 736 40.41 -18.18 -4.96
CA GLY A 736 40.15 -16.96 -5.73
C GLY A 736 38.67 -16.62 -5.86
N ASP A 737 37.80 -17.21 -5.04
CA ASP A 737 36.36 -16.99 -5.08
C ASP A 737 35.93 -15.68 -4.37
N GLY A 738 36.85 -15.03 -3.66
CA GLY A 738 36.58 -13.80 -2.93
C GLY A 738 36.09 -14.02 -1.50
N ILE A 739 36.03 -15.25 -1.01
CA ILE A 739 35.71 -15.60 0.36
C ILE A 739 36.97 -16.14 1.02
N ALA A 740 37.19 -15.82 2.30
CA ALA A 740 38.37 -16.33 3.00
C ALA A 740 38.24 -17.84 3.26
N ASP A 741 39.32 -18.60 3.07
CA ASP A 741 39.36 -20.06 3.32
C ASP A 741 39.27 -20.44 4.82
N THR A 742 39.38 -19.45 5.70
CA THR A 742 39.45 -19.63 7.15
C THR A 742 38.42 -18.77 7.86
N ASN A 743 37.75 -19.38 8.84
CA ASN A 743 36.76 -18.71 9.69
C ASN A 743 37.39 -17.60 10.56
N VAL A 744 36.63 -16.53 10.83
CA VAL A 744 36.93 -15.54 11.89
C VAL A 744 36.19 -15.92 13.16
N ASP A 745 36.91 -16.02 14.28
CA ASP A 745 36.30 -16.22 15.59
C ASP A 745 35.58 -14.93 16.03
N LEU A 746 34.26 -14.88 15.82
CA LEU A 746 33.40 -13.78 16.23
C LEU A 746 32.67 -14.15 17.54
N PRO A 747 32.44 -13.20 18.46
CA PRO A 747 31.79 -13.52 19.72
C PRO A 747 30.34 -13.98 19.50
N GLY A 748 29.97 -15.15 20.05
CA GLY A 748 28.60 -15.67 19.99
C GLY A 748 28.25 -16.45 18.71
N THR A 749 29.24 -16.91 17.94
CA THR A 749 29.01 -17.72 16.73
C THR A 749 29.07 -19.22 16.97
N GLU A 750 28.33 -19.98 16.16
CA GLU A 750 28.60 -21.41 15.97
C GLU A 750 30.03 -21.60 15.38
N PRO A 751 30.76 -22.67 15.73
CA PRO A 751 32.19 -22.83 15.42
C PRO A 751 32.59 -22.79 13.93
N ASP A 752 31.65 -22.92 12.99
CA ASP A 752 31.93 -23.15 11.56
C ASP A 752 31.23 -22.14 10.59
N GLY A 753 30.77 -20.98 11.07
CA GLY A 753 29.79 -20.16 10.34
C GLY A 753 30.19 -18.78 9.79
N ALA A 754 31.43 -18.28 9.94
CA ALA A 754 31.77 -16.89 9.57
C ALA A 754 33.01 -16.78 8.65
N TYR A 755 32.86 -17.21 7.39
CA TYR A 755 33.86 -17.00 6.35
C TYR A 755 33.72 -15.59 5.76
N PRO A 756 34.62 -14.64 6.06
CA PRO A 756 34.47 -13.27 5.63
C PRO A 756 34.79 -13.10 4.14
N MET A 757 34.19 -12.07 3.54
CA MET A 757 34.62 -11.55 2.25
C MET A 757 36.02 -10.96 2.36
N VAL A 758 36.90 -11.18 1.37
CA VAL A 758 38.28 -10.64 1.40
C VAL A 758 38.42 -9.21 0.89
N ALA A 759 37.35 -8.66 0.30
CA ALA A 759 37.29 -7.27 -0.17
C ALA A 759 35.99 -6.58 0.29
N PRO A 760 35.93 -5.23 0.28
CA PRO A 760 34.70 -4.48 0.54
C PRO A 760 33.57 -4.83 -0.45
N LEU A 761 32.33 -4.59 -0.02
CA LEU A 761 31.09 -4.88 -0.75
C LEU A 761 31.10 -4.43 -2.22
N ASP A 762 31.68 -3.27 -2.53
CA ASP A 762 31.78 -2.73 -3.90
C ASP A 762 32.48 -3.65 -4.93
N ASN A 763 33.14 -4.72 -4.49
CA ASN A 763 33.81 -5.70 -5.35
C ASN A 763 32.96 -6.94 -5.66
N TYR A 764 31.75 -7.03 -5.10
CA TYR A 764 30.83 -8.15 -5.28
C TYR A 764 29.55 -7.66 -5.95
N HIS A 765 29.05 -8.42 -6.93
CA HIS A 765 27.76 -8.15 -7.58
C HIS A 765 26.90 -9.40 -7.53
N LEU A 766 25.65 -9.28 -7.06
CA LEU A 766 24.70 -10.39 -7.09
C LEU A 766 24.13 -10.61 -8.49
N GLN A 767 23.78 -11.85 -8.81
CA GLN A 767 23.04 -12.21 -10.03
C GLN A 767 21.57 -12.48 -9.73
#